data_AF-A0A5E5QSZ7-F1
#
_entry.id   AF-A0A5E5QSZ7-F1
#
_cell.length_a   1.000
_cell.length_b   1.000
_cell.length_c   1.000
_cell.angle_alpha   90.00
_cell.angle_beta   90.00
_cell.angle_gamma   90.00
#
_symmetry.space_group_name_H-M   'P 1'
#
loop_
_entity.id
_entity.type
_entity.pdbx_description
1 polymer ?
#
loop_
_entity_poly.entity_id
_entity_poly.type
_entity_poly.pdbx_seq_one_letter_code
_entity_poly.pdbx_strand_id
1 'polypeptide(L)'
;QTTIVQMQKDGTYRVVYGTELDKITGSVKLSVVGYGRKTQEGGDTLGGRSATELSANITKLNQALTDDATIRHISLVGCNLDNPTDNSTSTYAAQTLQNLKEIGVTSTSARSDYVAIGPDGRKLTSSTGIGTWKHKDSKAKTHYSFNELTGEVESRVYNSEGTLVRYNGKHLADNNSQYQTNIVLQLSDNETVKNATNALTKKHPDNSYIAKIDDNGKLTVYDLNGNEVNLNVNGKYRINVVAHGSEMVAIGAEQLAAHITDLQTKLRIEQTEQGRIALVGCETDKPSSSGTAAEITSLAQSVAKRLYDSGNGTINAEVTGRTTQIEVNADGTKTMLTGGTKTVYSWDTDKGGIVSIVKDAKRTSLNLENPLGKFDEQLKLVDEMINSLDTLVKDEEKKRKSHDFLTKLKEDLQKVEKMGSDSSAELLRKIASDIEENLETQEIKVKLEGVHNFVQDRIENPFIYGFLDKMKERETGSDVDKRLGMLEDIKSELDHYQDNNSEQGSEAQDFRNTILSLIKSYQASQQELLKWKQIKVSNKHEVTLFSNDTHYVVVQLQDDNTVAEGSAALAGKHFKNSTLIQMSKDGLYRVAHGLSLSEIPKTRNVKLIFDGHGSAENLKVELAERTSGDIVNEVVRLKKDLHEDVIFEKIALIGCNLGSDFSRDVLTGLKENDIETKVSSRLYGVSTDLDNGRSEINNLYHLEENKVLWGYKDGKVTSLDPYSNDRYHVVISIDENGLLQLDRPIEDLKGGLKVRVKAVGSEQTLKAIEDFKKQLPTSASIGQINIKLGEGDADWYAKHGVVGYADLMDTISQQTDSNVLSYSASGPNRGSYAYRYKNDNYTEVGGKEGSGKKHSFVFYDSKFSAVNSDYKKNSTHVAYSFSKVPGPKVPNITLLEGLDGYSKHELLEQFKVSINISSSPVSEIQIVTENSSISDNDYKDLVKFLSGELGVKVEAYEDFQAPYLPWLSIKPGDLKVTVHEPLPLPPHLAETQPHNDQKLQDWDTPNQEQINKLKAESQKTKPQLANHDHQVLIQTEPDDNVKDSTLKLALKHPAQTTIVQMQKDGAYRVVYGTQLKDITGKVKMVAVGYGREAEDGSQTLGGRSVDELS
;
A
#
# COMPACT_ATOMS: atom_id res chain seq x y z
N GLN A 1 37.08 20.49 4.44
CA GLN A 1 38.20 19.59 4.11
C GLN A 1 37.98 18.28 4.87
N THR A 2 38.39 17.15 4.32
CA THR A 2 38.18 15.84 4.96
C THR A 2 39.53 15.17 5.13
N THR A 3 39.84 14.79 6.37
CA THR A 3 41.03 14.00 6.72
C THR A 3 40.58 12.63 7.20
N ILE A 4 41.19 11.57 6.70
CA ILE A 4 40.97 10.19 7.11
C ILE A 4 42.19 9.75 7.90
N VAL A 5 41.94 9.19 9.09
CA VAL A 5 42.97 8.71 10.01
C VAL A 5 42.71 7.24 10.29
N GLN A 6 43.75 6.42 10.21
CA GLN A 6 43.73 5.05 10.73
C GLN A 6 44.40 5.05 12.11
N MET A 7 43.77 4.41 13.09
CA MET A 7 44.23 4.43 14.48
C MET A 7 44.19 3.03 15.10
N GLN A 8 45.31 2.63 15.70
CA GLN A 8 45.48 1.40 16.45
C GLN A 8 44.90 1.50 17.87
N LYS A 9 44.73 0.36 18.56
CA LYS A 9 44.05 0.33 19.88
C LYS A 9 44.82 1.07 20.97
N ASP A 10 46.15 1.12 20.87
CA ASP A 10 47.04 1.86 21.76
C ASP A 10 46.98 3.39 21.55
N GLY A 11 46.32 3.86 20.48
CA GLY A 11 46.19 5.26 20.10
C GLY A 11 47.24 5.75 19.11
N THR A 12 48.14 4.88 18.62
CA THR A 12 49.04 5.20 17.51
C THR A 12 48.22 5.39 16.24
N TYR A 13 48.47 6.48 15.49
CA TYR A 13 47.67 6.80 14.31
C TYR A 13 48.53 7.24 13.12
N ARG A 14 47.96 7.15 11.93
CA ARG A 14 48.50 7.74 10.70
C ARG A 14 47.40 8.42 9.89
N VAL A 15 47.72 9.55 9.28
CA VAL A 15 46.83 10.21 8.31
C VAL A 15 46.97 9.47 6.99
N VAL A 16 45.85 8.95 6.47
CA VAL A 16 45.85 8.18 5.20
C VAL A 16 45.34 9.01 4.02
N TYR A 17 44.66 10.13 4.29
CA TYR A 17 44.15 11.05 3.27
C TYR A 17 43.82 12.40 3.91
N GLY A 18 44.10 13.50 3.22
CA GLY A 18 43.69 14.86 3.64
C GLY A 18 44.78 15.67 4.35
N THR A 19 44.37 16.68 5.10
CA THR A 19 45.28 17.61 5.81
C THR A 19 45.86 16.92 7.05
N GLU A 20 47.18 17.01 7.25
CA GLU A 20 47.84 16.57 8.49
C GLU A 20 47.20 17.21 9.72
N LEU A 21 47.10 16.46 10.82
CA LEU A 21 46.33 16.90 11.99
C LEU A 21 46.86 18.22 12.58
N ASP A 22 48.19 18.40 12.61
CA ASP A 22 48.89 19.59 13.10
C ASP A 22 48.71 20.84 12.24
N LYS A 23 47.96 20.73 11.13
CA LYS A 23 47.62 21.82 10.21
C LYS A 23 46.12 22.03 10.09
N ILE A 24 45.31 21.24 10.81
CA ILE A 24 43.86 21.43 10.86
C ILE A 24 43.58 22.53 11.87
N THR A 25 42.83 23.54 11.45
CA THR A 25 42.45 24.71 12.26
C THR A 25 40.91 24.81 12.34
N GLY A 26 40.37 25.39 13.41
CA GLY A 26 38.93 25.65 13.56
C GLY A 26 38.08 24.45 14.00
N SER A 27 36.77 24.51 13.73
CA SER A 27 35.82 23.50 14.25
C SER A 27 35.88 22.18 13.46
N VAL A 28 36.22 21.09 14.15
CA VAL A 28 36.34 19.75 13.58
C VAL A 28 35.11 18.91 13.92
N LYS A 29 34.58 18.20 12.92
CA LYS A 29 33.61 17.12 13.10
C LYS A 29 34.31 15.79 12.87
N LEU A 30 34.34 14.94 13.88
CA LEU A 30 34.96 13.62 13.81
C LEU A 30 33.90 12.56 13.49
N SER A 31 34.20 11.66 12.54
CA SER A 31 33.40 10.44 12.32
C SER A 31 34.27 9.22 12.65
N VAL A 32 33.88 8.45 13.66
CA VAL A 32 34.60 7.25 14.10
C VAL A 32 33.90 6.03 13.52
N VAL A 33 34.62 5.21 12.76
CA VAL A 33 34.05 4.04 12.06
C VAL A 33 34.66 2.76 12.62
N GLY A 34 33.81 1.79 12.99
CA GLY A 34 34.25 0.47 13.45
C GLY A 34 33.10 -0.51 13.67
N TYR A 35 33.42 -1.77 13.91
CA TYR A 35 32.40 -2.77 14.27
C TYR A 35 31.91 -2.56 15.70
N GLY A 36 30.59 -2.40 15.88
CA GLY A 36 29.95 -2.41 17.18
C GLY A 36 29.76 -3.84 17.70
N ARG A 37 30.12 -4.14 18.95
CA ARG A 37 29.97 -5.46 19.57
C ARG A 37 29.62 -5.35 21.05
N LYS A 38 28.78 -6.26 21.54
CA LYS A 38 28.56 -6.50 22.98
C LYS A 38 29.65 -7.41 23.54
N THR A 39 30.17 -7.07 24.72
CA THR A 39 31.08 -7.93 25.48
C THR A 39 30.28 -9.02 26.21
N GLN A 40 30.96 -10.09 26.64
CA GLN A 40 30.35 -11.16 27.43
C GLN A 40 29.79 -10.66 28.78
N GLU A 41 30.31 -9.54 29.29
CA GLU A 41 29.87 -8.88 30.52
C GLU A 41 28.74 -7.85 30.28
N GLY A 42 28.26 -7.72 29.03
CA GLY A 42 27.11 -6.89 28.68
C GLY A 42 27.42 -5.43 28.33
N GLY A 43 28.68 -5.03 28.18
CA GLY A 43 29.08 -3.67 27.76
C GLY A 43 29.23 -3.54 26.24
N ASP A 44 28.99 -2.34 25.69
CA ASP A 44 29.13 -2.07 24.26
C ASP A 44 30.56 -1.64 23.90
N THR A 45 31.03 -1.98 22.68
CA THR A 45 32.35 -1.60 22.16
C THR A 45 32.27 -1.16 20.70
N LEU A 46 33.16 -0.25 20.28
CA LEU A 46 33.32 0.16 18.88
C LEU A 46 34.76 -0.10 18.42
N GLY A 47 34.92 -0.96 17.40
CA GLY A 47 36.24 -1.39 16.94
C GLY A 47 37.07 -2.04 18.06
N GLY A 48 36.41 -2.78 18.96
CA GLY A 48 37.04 -3.46 20.10
C GLY A 48 37.46 -2.56 21.26
N ARG A 49 36.96 -1.31 21.32
CA ARG A 49 37.24 -0.33 22.38
C ARG A 49 35.99 -0.01 23.20
N SER A 50 36.13 0.00 24.51
CA SER A 50 35.16 0.59 25.46
C SER A 50 35.05 2.11 25.27
N ALA A 51 34.02 2.73 25.83
CA ALA A 51 33.83 4.19 25.79
C ALA A 51 35.05 4.93 26.37
N THR A 52 35.66 4.41 27.43
CA THR A 52 36.86 4.97 28.07
C THR A 52 38.09 4.86 27.17
N GLU A 53 38.36 3.68 26.59
CA GLU A 53 39.49 3.47 25.68
C GLU A 53 39.36 4.33 24.42
N LEU A 54 38.15 4.40 23.84
CA LEU A 54 37.88 5.23 22.67
C LEU A 54 38.05 6.71 23.00
N SER A 55 37.58 7.17 24.16
CA SER A 55 37.74 8.56 24.58
C SER A 55 39.22 8.93 24.77
N ALA A 56 40.02 8.06 25.40
CA ALA A 56 41.46 8.28 25.54
C ALA A 56 42.17 8.37 24.18
N ASN A 57 41.77 7.55 23.21
CA ASN A 57 42.26 7.60 21.84
C ASN A 57 41.88 8.92 21.14
N ILE A 58 40.65 9.40 21.31
CA ILE A 58 40.20 10.68 20.74
C ILE A 58 40.92 11.86 21.41
N THR A 59 41.19 11.81 22.70
CA THR A 59 42.00 12.82 23.40
C THR A 59 43.41 12.90 22.84
N LYS A 60 44.06 11.76 22.57
CA LYS A 60 45.36 11.73 21.88
C LYS A 60 45.28 12.33 20.48
N LEU A 61 44.21 12.05 19.73
CA LEU A 61 43.98 12.65 18.42
C LEU A 61 43.81 14.17 18.50
N ASN A 62 43.12 14.66 19.54
CA ASN A 62 42.90 16.09 19.76
C ASN A 62 44.20 16.82 20.09
N GLN A 63 45.11 16.19 20.83
CA GLN A 63 46.44 16.73 21.12
C GLN A 63 47.34 16.83 19.89
N ALA A 64 47.04 16.07 18.84
CA ALA A 64 47.73 16.14 17.57
C ALA A 64 47.17 17.21 16.61
N LEU A 65 46.03 17.82 16.95
CA LEU A 65 45.49 18.94 16.20
C LEU A 65 46.23 20.24 16.57
N THR A 66 46.18 21.24 15.68
CA THR A 66 46.65 22.60 15.99
C THR A 66 45.90 23.17 17.20
N ASP A 67 46.53 24.03 17.99
CA ASP A 67 45.94 24.65 19.19
C ASP A 67 44.64 25.45 18.92
N ASP A 68 44.41 25.87 17.68
CA ASP A 68 43.22 26.60 17.24
C ASP A 68 42.11 25.69 16.66
N ALA A 69 42.32 24.37 16.67
CA ALA A 69 41.31 23.39 16.31
C ALA A 69 40.55 22.85 17.52
N THR A 70 39.26 22.58 17.33
CA THR A 70 38.41 22.00 18.38
C THR A 70 37.46 21.00 17.79
N ILE A 71 37.49 19.76 18.29
CA ILE A 71 36.49 18.75 17.95
C ILE A 71 35.18 19.11 18.63
N ARG A 72 34.15 19.50 17.86
CA ARG A 72 32.85 19.92 18.41
C ARG A 72 31.81 18.81 18.41
N HIS A 73 31.79 17.98 17.38
CA HIS A 73 30.82 16.90 17.23
C HIS A 73 31.45 15.58 16.81
N ILE A 74 31.02 14.49 17.44
CA ILE A 74 31.47 13.14 17.12
C ILE A 74 30.30 12.31 16.57
N SER A 75 30.47 11.73 15.39
CA SER A 75 29.55 10.75 14.83
C SER A 75 30.14 9.35 14.97
N LEU A 76 29.58 8.54 15.86
CA LEU A 76 29.94 7.13 16.03
C LEU A 76 29.21 6.30 14.97
N VAL A 77 29.97 5.50 14.22
CA VAL A 77 29.49 4.71 13.09
C VAL A 77 29.84 3.25 13.34
N GLY A 78 28.89 2.53 13.93
CA GLY A 78 28.94 1.10 14.16
C GLY A 78 27.53 0.59 14.51
N CYS A 79 27.30 -0.71 14.32
CA CYS A 79 26.01 -1.35 14.58
C CYS A 79 25.73 -1.46 16.09
N ASN A 80 24.47 -1.34 16.50
CA ASN A 80 23.98 -1.66 17.85
C ASN A 80 24.74 -0.94 18.99
N LEU A 81 25.07 0.34 18.82
CA LEU A 81 25.89 1.06 19.79
C LEU A 81 25.09 1.66 20.95
N ASP A 82 23.77 1.87 20.82
CA ASP A 82 22.93 2.42 21.90
C ASP A 82 21.47 1.96 21.78
N ASN A 83 20.80 1.69 22.90
CA ASN A 83 19.34 1.63 22.96
C ASN A 83 18.90 2.59 24.06
N PRO A 84 18.17 3.69 23.76
CA PRO A 84 17.93 4.74 24.76
C PRO A 84 17.04 4.21 25.88
N THR A 85 17.63 3.99 27.06
CA THR A 85 16.93 3.78 28.32
C THR A 85 16.63 5.14 28.98
N ASP A 86 15.74 5.16 29.98
CA ASP A 86 15.42 6.38 30.76
C ASP A 86 16.61 6.92 31.58
N ASN A 87 17.76 6.25 31.55
CA ASN A 87 19.01 6.71 32.15
C ASN A 87 19.98 7.16 31.04
N SER A 88 19.94 8.45 30.68
CA SER A 88 20.77 9.05 29.61
C SER A 88 22.28 8.94 29.85
N THR A 89 22.72 8.53 31.04
CA THR A 89 24.15 8.48 31.44
C THR A 89 24.84 7.13 31.19
N SER A 90 24.09 6.05 30.95
CA SER A 90 24.66 4.68 30.93
C SER A 90 24.90 4.10 29.55
N THR A 91 24.75 4.87 28.47
CA THR A 91 24.90 4.37 27.08
C THR A 91 26.30 4.69 26.52
N TYR A 92 26.78 3.90 25.56
CA TYR A 92 28.15 3.98 25.03
C TYR A 92 28.50 5.39 24.52
N ALA A 93 27.58 6.00 23.76
CA ALA A 93 27.80 7.35 23.24
C ALA A 93 27.73 8.45 24.31
N ALA A 94 26.86 8.29 25.31
CA ALA A 94 26.75 9.23 26.43
C ALA A 94 28.01 9.22 27.29
N GLN A 95 28.53 8.02 27.62
CA GLN A 95 29.77 7.87 28.38
C GLN A 95 30.98 8.39 27.60
N THR A 96 31.02 8.16 26.29
CA THR A 96 32.05 8.73 25.41
C THR A 96 32.00 10.27 25.40
N LEU A 97 30.80 10.86 25.30
CA LEU A 97 30.63 12.32 25.35
C LEU A 97 31.08 12.88 26.71
N GLN A 98 30.66 12.25 27.81
CA GLN A 98 31.01 12.67 29.17
C GLN A 98 32.53 12.68 29.39
N ASN A 99 33.24 11.64 28.93
CA ASN A 99 34.69 11.52 29.06
C ASN A 99 35.47 12.55 28.22
N LEU A 100 34.84 13.11 27.18
CA LEU A 100 35.47 14.07 26.26
C LEU A 100 35.08 15.53 26.54
N LYS A 101 34.36 15.79 27.64
CA LYS A 101 33.91 17.13 28.05
C LYS A 101 35.08 18.11 28.19
N GLU A 102 36.19 17.67 28.77
CA GLU A 102 37.34 18.52 29.08
C GLU A 102 38.13 18.97 27.85
N ILE A 103 38.01 18.25 26.71
CA ILE A 103 38.67 18.61 25.46
C ILE A 103 37.77 19.41 24.50
N GLY A 104 36.60 19.87 24.98
CA GLY A 104 35.74 20.79 24.24
C GLY A 104 34.72 20.16 23.28
N VAL A 105 34.53 18.83 23.33
CA VAL A 105 33.48 18.13 22.57
C VAL A 105 32.12 18.47 23.17
N THR A 106 31.18 18.94 22.36
CA THR A 106 29.87 19.42 22.84
C THR A 106 28.72 18.49 22.52
N SER A 107 28.89 17.56 21.57
CA SER A 107 27.84 16.62 21.18
C SER A 107 28.36 15.36 20.50
N THR A 108 27.59 14.28 20.63
CA THR A 108 27.86 12.99 19.99
C THR A 108 26.59 12.45 19.34
N SER A 109 26.70 11.65 18.28
CA SER A 109 25.57 10.88 17.75
C SER A 109 25.95 9.44 17.45
N ALA A 110 25.00 8.53 17.67
CA ALA A 110 25.17 7.10 17.48
C ALA A 110 23.87 6.49 16.95
N ARG A 111 23.94 5.22 16.53
CA ARG A 111 22.81 4.49 15.97
C ARG A 111 22.52 3.22 16.76
N SER A 112 21.22 2.93 16.93
CA SER A 112 20.73 1.77 17.67
C SER A 112 20.69 0.49 16.85
N ASP A 113 20.68 0.63 15.52
CA ASP A 113 20.42 -0.47 14.58
C ASP A 113 21.67 -0.79 13.75
N TYR A 114 21.57 -1.79 12.86
CA TYR A 114 22.65 -2.15 11.94
C TYR A 114 22.94 -0.98 10.99
N VAL A 115 24.22 -0.72 10.76
CA VAL A 115 24.70 0.37 9.90
C VAL A 115 25.53 -0.18 8.76
N ALA A 116 25.21 0.23 7.54
CA ALA A 116 26.02 0.00 6.35
C ALA A 116 26.32 1.32 5.65
N ILE A 117 27.40 1.37 4.88
CA ILE A 117 27.69 2.46 3.97
C ILE A 117 27.34 1.98 2.57
N GLY A 118 26.38 2.64 1.93
CA GLY A 118 25.98 2.31 0.56
C GLY A 118 27.07 2.65 -0.47
N PRO A 119 26.97 2.14 -1.70
CA PRO A 119 27.94 2.41 -2.77
C PRO A 119 28.09 3.91 -3.10
N ASP A 120 27.07 4.72 -2.80
CA ASP A 120 27.06 6.18 -2.95
C ASP A 120 27.67 6.94 -1.73
N GLY A 121 28.25 6.21 -0.78
CA GLY A 121 28.86 6.75 0.44
C GLY A 121 27.86 7.16 1.52
N ARG A 122 26.56 6.89 1.35
CA ARG A 122 25.53 7.26 2.33
C ARG A 122 25.42 6.22 3.45
N LYS A 123 25.17 6.70 4.67
CA LYS A 123 24.87 5.84 5.83
C LYS A 123 23.44 5.30 5.71
N LEU A 124 23.31 3.99 5.69
CA LEU A 124 22.06 3.24 5.68
C LEU A 124 21.87 2.53 7.02
N THR A 125 20.61 2.32 7.41
CA THR A 125 20.24 1.60 8.63
C THR A 125 19.27 0.49 8.32
N SER A 126 19.43 -0.64 9.01
CA SER A 126 18.51 -1.77 8.97
C SER A 126 18.30 -2.28 10.39
N SER A 127 17.06 -2.58 10.78
CA SER A 127 16.75 -3.14 12.10
C SER A 127 17.17 -4.62 12.21
N THR A 128 17.29 -5.32 11.08
CA THR A 128 17.58 -6.75 11.02
C THR A 128 18.98 -7.07 10.49
N GLY A 129 19.62 -6.11 9.81
CA GLY A 129 20.91 -6.33 9.13
C GLY A 129 20.80 -7.18 7.85
N ILE A 130 19.61 -7.71 7.56
CA ILE A 130 19.28 -8.53 6.39
C ILE A 130 17.91 -8.03 5.88
N GLY A 131 17.84 -7.51 4.65
CA GLY A 131 16.62 -6.92 4.08
C GLY A 131 16.70 -5.39 3.87
N THR A 132 15.59 -4.68 4.05
CA THR A 132 15.46 -3.25 3.67
C THR A 132 16.41 -2.34 4.45
N TRP A 133 17.29 -1.65 3.72
CA TRP A 133 18.22 -0.64 4.24
C TRP A 133 17.68 0.77 3.97
N LYS A 134 17.51 1.57 5.01
CA LYS A 134 16.92 2.91 4.93
C LYS A 134 17.98 4.00 5.08
N HIS A 135 17.98 4.96 4.16
CA HIS A 135 18.72 6.20 4.33
C HIS A 135 17.91 7.18 5.21
N LYS A 136 18.59 7.87 6.15
CA LYS A 136 17.96 8.80 7.12
C LYS A 136 16.84 8.17 7.98
N ASP A 137 17.00 6.92 8.42
CA ASP A 137 16.12 6.41 9.48
C ASP A 137 16.42 7.17 10.78
N SER A 138 15.56 8.14 11.08
CA SER A 138 15.74 9.05 12.20
C SER A 138 15.39 8.38 13.53
N LYS A 139 14.56 7.33 13.52
CA LYS A 139 14.20 6.54 14.71
C LYS A 139 15.39 5.74 15.25
N ALA A 140 16.29 5.36 14.35
CA ALA A 140 17.50 4.58 14.67
C ALA A 140 18.72 5.45 15.04
N LYS A 141 18.58 6.78 15.15
CA LYS A 141 19.69 7.70 15.44
C LYS A 141 19.41 8.55 16.68
N THR A 142 20.29 8.43 17.67
CA THR A 142 20.23 9.22 18.91
C THR A 142 21.29 10.32 18.89
N HIS A 143 20.88 11.52 19.30
CA HIS A 143 21.72 12.69 19.46
C HIS A 143 21.96 12.98 20.93
N TYR A 144 23.22 13.14 21.34
CA TYR A 144 23.63 13.44 22.71
C TYR A 144 24.29 14.82 22.77
N SER A 145 23.96 15.61 23.78
CA SER A 145 24.56 16.91 24.06
C SER A 145 24.65 17.16 25.56
N PHE A 146 25.41 18.17 26.00
CA PHE A 146 25.33 18.65 27.37
C PHE A 146 24.14 19.60 27.54
N ASN A 147 23.34 19.40 28.57
CA ASN A 147 22.33 20.35 28.97
C ASN A 147 23.01 21.63 29.50
N GLU A 148 22.63 22.78 28.96
CA GLU A 148 23.30 24.07 29.27
C GLU A 148 23.12 24.50 30.73
N LEU A 149 22.08 24.02 31.42
CA LEU A 149 21.75 24.39 32.80
C LEU A 149 22.35 23.42 33.82
N THR A 150 22.28 22.10 33.56
CA THR A 150 22.73 21.08 34.52
C THR A 150 24.15 20.58 34.25
N GLY A 151 24.65 20.75 33.02
CA GLY A 151 25.95 20.21 32.60
C GLY A 151 25.99 18.69 32.45
N GLU A 152 24.84 18.01 32.58
CA GLU A 152 24.65 16.57 32.37
C GLU A 152 24.38 16.26 30.89
N VAL A 153 24.59 15.00 30.49
CA VAL A 153 24.31 14.54 29.12
C VAL A 153 22.82 14.28 28.93
N GLU A 154 22.23 14.93 27.93
CA GLU A 154 20.85 14.70 27.47
C GLU A 154 20.85 13.97 26.12
N SER A 155 19.80 13.18 25.84
CA SER A 155 19.60 12.45 24.60
C SER A 155 18.33 12.89 23.86
N ARG A 156 18.39 12.95 22.53
CA ARG A 156 17.31 13.40 21.63
C ARG A 156 17.17 12.47 20.44
N VAL A 157 15.94 12.06 20.12
CA VAL A 157 15.59 11.28 18.91
C VAL A 157 14.53 12.04 18.12
N TYR A 158 14.74 12.16 16.81
CA TYR A 158 13.85 12.88 15.91
C TYR A 158 13.15 11.92 14.94
N ASN A 159 11.94 12.23 14.49
CA ASN A 159 11.28 11.50 13.40
C ASN A 159 11.78 11.97 12.02
N SER A 160 11.27 11.36 10.94
CA SER A 160 11.70 11.65 9.56
C SER A 160 11.36 13.06 9.10
N GLU A 161 10.45 13.74 9.81
CA GLU A 161 10.03 15.13 9.58
C GLU A 161 10.88 16.13 10.38
N GLY A 162 11.77 15.65 11.26
CA GLY A 162 12.63 16.50 12.11
C GLY A 162 12.00 16.89 13.45
N THR A 163 10.86 16.30 13.83
CA THR A 163 10.19 16.53 15.12
C THR A 163 10.83 15.69 16.23
N LEU A 164 11.05 16.29 17.41
CA LEU A 164 11.63 15.59 18.56
C LEU A 164 10.60 14.62 19.16
N VAL A 165 10.84 13.31 19.00
CA VAL A 165 9.91 12.26 19.47
C VAL A 165 10.35 11.62 20.77
N ARG A 166 11.66 11.66 21.12
CA ARG A 166 12.14 11.22 22.42
C ARG A 166 13.18 12.18 23.00
N TYR A 167 13.08 12.41 24.30
CA TYR A 167 14.03 13.20 25.09
C TYR A 167 14.41 12.44 26.36
N ASN A 168 15.70 12.17 26.57
CA ASN A 168 16.21 11.36 27.68
C ASN A 168 15.50 9.99 27.83
N GLY A 169 15.27 9.30 26.71
CA GLY A 169 14.52 8.02 26.70
C GLY A 169 13.00 8.18 26.76
N LYS A 170 12.50 9.30 27.30
CA LYS A 170 11.07 9.60 27.41
C LYS A 170 10.45 9.97 26.07
N HIS A 171 9.35 9.30 25.71
CA HIS A 171 8.53 9.66 24.56
C HIS A 171 7.83 11.00 24.79
N LEU A 172 8.01 11.94 23.88
CA LEU A 172 7.33 13.23 23.91
C LEU A 172 6.01 13.09 23.14
N ALA A 173 4.92 13.57 23.75
CA ALA A 173 3.56 13.45 23.21
C ALA A 173 3.39 14.34 21.98
N ASP A 174 3.81 13.85 20.82
CA ASP A 174 3.49 14.42 19.51
C ASP A 174 3.07 13.33 18.51
N ASN A 175 2.64 12.18 19.02
CA ASN A 175 1.85 11.23 18.27
C ASN A 175 0.37 11.59 18.48
N ASN A 176 -0.47 11.44 17.47
CA ASN A 176 -1.93 11.66 17.54
C ASN A 176 -2.68 10.74 18.54
N SER A 177 -1.99 10.19 19.55
CA SER A 177 -2.51 9.35 20.61
C SER A 177 -2.68 10.11 21.91
N GLN A 178 -3.80 9.88 22.60
CA GLN A 178 -4.01 10.37 23.96
C GLN A 178 -3.11 9.68 25.00
N TYR A 179 -2.47 8.57 24.65
CA TYR A 179 -1.64 7.76 25.54
C TYR A 179 -0.21 7.76 25.04
N GLN A 180 0.75 7.87 25.95
CA GLN A 180 2.18 7.84 25.65
C GLN A 180 2.63 6.43 25.27
N THR A 181 2.02 5.40 25.86
CA THR A 181 2.27 3.99 25.52
C THR A 181 0.97 3.23 25.31
N ASN A 182 0.86 2.52 24.19
CA ASN A 182 -0.25 1.61 23.89
C ASN A 182 0.29 0.18 23.87
N ILE A 183 -0.35 -0.74 24.59
CA ILE A 183 -0.02 -2.16 24.59
C ILE A 183 -1.27 -2.91 24.17
N VAL A 184 -1.12 -3.90 23.30
CA VAL A 184 -2.20 -4.78 22.86
C VAL A 184 -1.87 -6.19 23.31
N LEU A 185 -2.56 -6.66 24.34
CA LEU A 185 -2.46 -8.01 24.86
C LEU A 185 -3.37 -8.92 24.03
N GLN A 186 -2.78 -9.71 23.15
CA GLN A 186 -3.46 -10.69 22.31
C GLN A 186 -3.60 -12.00 23.08
N LEU A 187 -4.84 -12.43 23.36
CA LEU A 187 -5.10 -13.65 24.15
C LEU A 187 -5.42 -14.89 23.32
N SER A 188 -5.60 -14.74 22.00
CA SER A 188 -5.94 -15.83 21.10
C SER A 188 -5.26 -15.63 19.74
N ASP A 189 -4.89 -16.73 19.10
CA ASP A 189 -4.31 -16.75 17.76
C ASP A 189 -5.36 -16.80 16.65
N ASN A 190 -6.64 -16.67 17.01
CA ASN A 190 -7.74 -16.49 16.08
C ASN A 190 -7.49 -15.30 15.14
N GLU A 191 -7.82 -15.48 13.86
CA GLU A 191 -7.55 -14.48 12.82
C GLU A 191 -8.23 -13.13 13.08
N THR A 192 -9.46 -13.13 13.60
CA THR A 192 -10.16 -11.89 14.00
C THR A 192 -9.41 -11.16 15.12
N VAL A 193 -8.86 -11.92 16.09
CA VAL A 193 -8.11 -11.36 17.23
C VAL A 193 -6.75 -10.84 16.77
N LYS A 194 -6.08 -11.54 15.86
CA LYS A 194 -4.84 -11.09 15.20
C LYS A 194 -5.08 -9.82 14.37
N ASN A 195 -6.15 -9.78 13.58
CA ASN A 195 -6.51 -8.62 12.76
C ASN A 195 -6.86 -7.41 13.63
N ALA A 196 -7.64 -7.62 14.69
CA ALA A 196 -7.92 -6.58 15.68
C ALA A 196 -6.64 -6.11 16.38
N THR A 197 -5.73 -7.01 16.73
CA THR A 197 -4.44 -6.67 17.34
C THR A 197 -3.57 -5.82 16.41
N ASN A 198 -3.49 -6.22 15.14
CA ASN A 198 -2.76 -5.47 14.10
C ASN A 198 -3.39 -4.10 13.84
N ALA A 199 -4.72 -4.01 13.77
CA ALA A 199 -5.41 -2.74 13.56
C ALA A 199 -5.20 -1.77 14.74
N LEU A 200 -5.31 -2.26 15.98
CA LEU A 200 -5.12 -1.46 17.18
C LEU A 200 -3.69 -0.93 17.32
N THR A 201 -2.69 -1.72 16.92
CA THR A 201 -1.29 -1.29 16.94
C THR A 201 -0.95 -0.34 15.79
N LYS A 202 -1.47 -0.58 14.58
CA LYS A 202 -1.32 0.30 13.42
C LYS A 202 -1.93 1.69 13.61
N LYS A 203 -2.91 1.84 14.51
CA LYS A 203 -3.50 3.14 14.84
C LYS A 203 -2.50 4.13 15.42
N HIS A 204 -1.57 3.64 16.24
CA HIS A 204 -0.53 4.45 16.85
C HIS A 204 0.82 3.70 16.81
N PRO A 205 1.42 3.51 15.62
CA PRO A 205 2.50 2.55 15.42
C PRO A 205 3.80 2.99 16.13
N ASP A 206 3.97 4.28 16.40
CA ASP A 206 5.19 4.84 17.02
C ASP A 206 5.28 4.62 18.53
N ASN A 207 4.17 4.21 19.16
CA ASN A 207 4.11 3.95 20.60
C ASN A 207 3.25 2.74 20.97
N SER A 208 3.02 1.82 20.03
CA SER A 208 2.28 0.59 20.26
C SER A 208 3.19 -0.62 20.40
N TYR A 209 2.78 -1.59 21.21
CA TYR A 209 3.48 -2.86 21.42
C TYR A 209 2.48 -4.02 21.50
N ILE A 210 2.90 -5.23 21.13
CA ILE A 210 2.06 -6.43 21.17
C ILE A 210 2.56 -7.33 22.30
N ALA A 211 1.69 -7.69 23.23
CA ALA A 211 1.99 -8.70 24.25
C ALA A 211 1.27 -10.00 23.92
N LYS A 212 1.96 -11.13 24.02
CA LYS A 212 1.40 -12.47 23.82
C LYS A 212 1.77 -13.38 24.98
N ILE A 213 0.88 -14.31 25.30
CA ILE A 213 1.09 -15.38 26.26
C ILE A 213 1.16 -16.67 25.45
N ASP A 214 2.24 -17.43 25.58
CA ASP A 214 2.35 -18.74 24.93
C ASP A 214 1.60 -19.83 25.70
N ASP A 215 1.52 -21.04 25.13
CA ASP A 215 0.82 -22.18 25.72
C ASP A 215 1.39 -22.62 27.09
N ASN A 216 2.62 -22.18 27.43
CA ASN A 216 3.26 -22.45 28.72
C ASN A 216 3.03 -21.32 29.74
N GLY A 217 2.22 -20.30 29.39
CA GLY A 217 1.96 -19.14 30.23
C GLY A 217 3.08 -18.10 30.24
N LYS A 218 4.09 -18.21 29.36
CA LYS A 218 5.18 -17.23 29.28
C LYS A 218 4.71 -15.99 28.51
N LEU A 219 4.73 -14.86 29.20
CA LEU A 219 4.42 -13.55 28.62
C LEU A 219 5.64 -12.94 27.92
N THR A 220 5.46 -12.57 26.65
CA THR A 220 6.49 -11.92 25.82
C THR A 220 5.92 -10.67 25.14
N VAL A 221 6.72 -9.60 25.05
CA VAL A 221 6.32 -8.31 24.48
C VAL A 221 7.14 -8.02 23.23
N TYR A 222 6.46 -7.63 22.16
CA TYR A 222 7.03 -7.42 20.83
C TYR A 222 6.79 -5.99 20.34
N ASP A 223 7.73 -5.46 19.57
CA ASP A 223 7.47 -4.31 18.71
C ASP A 223 6.61 -4.71 17.48
N LEU A 224 6.19 -3.74 16.67
CA LEU A 224 5.37 -4.02 15.47
C LEU A 224 6.15 -4.77 14.36
N ASN A 225 7.47 -4.90 14.48
CA ASN A 225 8.30 -5.67 13.56
C ASN A 225 8.51 -7.12 14.06
N GLY A 226 7.92 -7.49 15.19
CA GLY A 226 7.99 -8.83 15.76
C GLY A 226 9.23 -9.10 16.63
N ASN A 227 10.01 -8.07 16.99
CA ASN A 227 11.17 -8.25 17.85
C ASN A 227 10.75 -8.22 19.32
N GLU A 228 11.24 -9.16 20.12
CA GLU A 228 11.05 -9.11 21.58
C GLU A 228 11.74 -7.87 22.15
N VAL A 229 11.00 -7.09 22.94
CA VAL A 229 11.49 -5.87 23.58
C VAL A 229 11.31 -5.92 25.09
N ASN A 230 12.31 -5.38 25.80
CA ASN A 230 12.17 -5.03 27.20
C ASN A 230 11.78 -3.56 27.30
N LEU A 231 10.60 -3.27 27.83
CA LEU A 231 10.01 -1.94 27.90
C LEU A 231 9.68 -1.61 29.37
N ASN A 232 10.07 -0.40 29.81
CA ASN A 232 9.55 0.21 31.03
C ASN A 232 8.48 1.24 30.65
N VAL A 233 7.33 1.26 31.34
CA VAL A 233 6.23 2.15 31.01
C VAL A 233 6.04 3.21 32.10
N ASN A 234 6.49 4.43 31.79
CA ASN A 234 6.34 5.61 32.66
C ASN A 234 5.35 6.59 32.02
N GLY A 235 4.35 7.04 32.77
CA GLY A 235 3.33 7.98 32.30
C GLY A 235 2.04 7.35 31.75
N LYS A 236 1.30 8.10 30.92
CA LYS A 236 -0.07 7.75 30.54
C LYS A 236 -0.11 6.55 29.58
N TYR A 237 -0.63 5.42 30.03
CA TYR A 237 -0.63 4.17 29.25
C TYR A 237 -2.02 3.64 28.95
N ARG A 238 -2.10 2.79 27.91
CA ARG A 238 -3.28 1.99 27.60
C ARG A 238 -2.93 0.54 27.33
N ILE A 239 -3.63 -0.38 27.99
CA ILE A 239 -3.62 -1.81 27.67
C ILE A 239 -4.95 -2.15 26.98
N ASN A 240 -4.90 -2.68 25.76
CA ASN A 240 -6.06 -3.27 25.10
C ASN A 240 -5.93 -4.79 25.23
N VAL A 241 -6.85 -5.41 25.95
CA VAL A 241 -6.93 -6.86 26.08
C VAL A 241 -7.86 -7.36 24.98
N VAL A 242 -7.37 -8.19 24.05
CA VAL A 242 -8.08 -8.51 22.80
C VAL A 242 -8.30 -10.01 22.68
N ALA A 243 -9.57 -10.39 22.54
CA ALA A 243 -10.06 -11.75 22.35
C ALA A 243 -11.55 -11.68 21.94
N HIS A 244 -12.16 -12.81 21.57
CA HIS A 244 -13.63 -12.85 21.48
C HIS A 244 -14.27 -12.69 22.86
N GLY A 245 -15.47 -12.09 22.92
CA GLY A 245 -16.19 -11.90 24.17
C GLY A 245 -16.42 -13.21 24.93
N SER A 246 -16.82 -14.25 24.20
CA SER A 246 -16.99 -15.61 24.72
C SER A 246 -15.68 -16.23 25.23
N GLU A 247 -14.56 -15.98 24.56
CA GLU A 247 -13.23 -16.42 25.01
C GLU A 247 -12.85 -15.73 26.33
N MET A 248 -13.07 -14.42 26.45
CA MET A 248 -12.81 -13.68 27.71
C MET A 248 -13.69 -14.18 28.87
N VAL A 249 -14.95 -14.49 28.59
CA VAL A 249 -15.86 -15.09 29.58
C VAL A 249 -15.35 -16.47 30.02
N ALA A 250 -14.86 -17.28 29.06
CA ALA A 250 -14.31 -18.60 29.35
C ALA A 250 -13.01 -18.56 30.16
N ILE A 251 -12.11 -17.59 29.88
CA ILE A 251 -10.90 -17.34 30.68
C ILE A 251 -11.29 -16.88 32.10
N GLY A 252 -12.34 -16.07 32.21
CA GLY A 252 -12.88 -15.61 33.49
C GLY A 252 -12.11 -14.43 34.10
N ALA A 253 -12.77 -13.73 35.02
CA ALA A 253 -12.28 -12.46 35.56
C ALA A 253 -10.97 -12.58 36.36
N GLU A 254 -10.77 -13.68 37.09
CA GLU A 254 -9.58 -13.90 37.92
C GLU A 254 -8.33 -14.08 37.06
N GLN A 255 -8.40 -14.96 36.06
CA GLN A 255 -7.26 -15.24 35.20
C GLN A 255 -6.95 -14.06 34.26
N LEU A 256 -7.97 -13.35 33.77
CA LEU A 256 -7.77 -12.10 33.02
C LEU A 256 -7.06 -11.04 33.87
N ALA A 257 -7.45 -10.86 35.14
CA ALA A 257 -6.78 -9.92 36.03
C ALA A 257 -5.32 -10.33 36.29
N ALA A 258 -5.05 -11.63 36.50
CA ALA A 258 -3.69 -12.13 36.67
C ALA A 258 -2.79 -11.84 35.45
N HIS A 259 -3.27 -12.11 34.23
CA HIS A 259 -2.53 -11.81 32.99
C HIS A 259 -2.22 -10.31 32.84
N ILE A 260 -3.15 -9.44 33.22
CA ILE A 260 -2.93 -7.99 33.20
C ILE A 260 -1.87 -7.59 34.24
N THR A 261 -1.94 -8.12 35.46
CA THR A 261 -0.96 -7.85 36.53
C THR A 261 0.44 -8.35 36.18
N ASP A 262 0.55 -9.54 35.58
CA ASP A 262 1.82 -10.08 35.11
C ASP A 262 2.44 -9.20 34.03
N LEU A 263 1.61 -8.70 33.10
CA LEU A 263 2.03 -7.75 32.08
C LEU A 263 2.47 -6.41 32.67
N GLN A 264 1.73 -5.88 33.63
CA GLN A 264 2.10 -4.65 34.32
C GLN A 264 3.45 -4.81 35.05
N THR A 265 3.69 -5.97 35.67
CA THR A 265 4.93 -6.29 36.38
C THR A 265 6.10 -6.44 35.40
N LYS A 266 5.92 -7.19 34.31
CA LYS A 266 6.92 -7.39 33.25
C LYS A 266 7.36 -6.06 32.64
N LEU A 267 6.41 -5.14 32.46
CA LEU A 267 6.63 -3.80 31.90
C LEU A 267 7.02 -2.74 32.93
N ARG A 268 7.15 -3.12 34.21
CA ARG A 268 7.47 -2.23 35.34
C ARG A 268 6.63 -0.93 35.30
N ILE A 269 5.33 -1.07 35.06
CA ILE A 269 4.44 0.07 34.84
C ILE A 269 4.31 0.89 36.14
N GLU A 270 4.72 2.16 36.08
CA GLU A 270 4.46 3.12 37.14
C GLU A 270 2.95 3.42 37.19
N GLN A 271 2.29 3.07 38.29
CA GLN A 271 0.84 3.27 38.42
C GLN A 271 0.52 4.76 38.54
N THR A 272 -0.39 5.25 37.70
CA THR A 272 -0.88 6.64 37.69
C THR A 272 -2.40 6.65 37.50
N GLU A 273 -3.09 7.72 37.92
CA GLU A 273 -4.53 7.93 37.67
C GLU A 273 -4.91 8.05 36.18
N GLN A 274 -3.91 8.01 35.28
CA GLN A 274 -4.11 8.23 33.86
C GLN A 274 -4.03 6.93 33.03
N GLY A 275 -3.79 5.78 33.68
CA GLY A 275 -3.78 4.47 33.02
C GLY A 275 -5.16 4.02 32.57
N ARG A 276 -5.23 3.24 31.48
CA ARG A 276 -6.50 2.63 31.03
C ARG A 276 -6.33 1.20 30.54
N ILE A 277 -7.19 0.31 31.00
CA ILE A 277 -7.32 -1.08 30.55
C ILE A 277 -8.66 -1.21 29.81
N ALA A 278 -8.61 -1.60 28.54
CA ALA A 278 -9.79 -1.79 27.72
C ALA A 278 -9.95 -3.27 27.38
N LEU A 279 -11.06 -3.87 27.81
CA LEU A 279 -11.48 -5.19 27.33
C LEU A 279 -12.09 -5.01 25.93
N VAL A 280 -11.46 -5.63 24.94
CA VAL A 280 -11.79 -5.53 23.51
C VAL A 280 -12.33 -6.87 23.04
N GLY A 281 -13.59 -7.11 23.37
CA GLY A 281 -14.39 -8.25 22.95
C GLY A 281 -15.87 -7.91 23.08
N CYS A 282 -16.72 -8.63 22.36
CA CYS A 282 -18.16 -8.42 22.35
C CYS A 282 -18.77 -8.65 23.75
N GLU A 283 -19.74 -7.83 24.14
CA GLU A 283 -20.56 -8.04 25.35
C GLU A 283 -19.77 -8.19 26.67
N THR A 284 -18.53 -7.67 26.74
CA THR A 284 -17.66 -7.73 27.93
C THR A 284 -18.23 -7.02 29.16
N ASP A 285 -19.25 -6.19 28.98
CA ASP A 285 -19.94 -5.47 30.04
C ASP A 285 -21.44 -5.82 30.14
N LYS A 286 -21.87 -6.85 29.41
CA LYS A 286 -23.26 -7.32 29.50
C LYS A 286 -23.49 -7.97 30.87
N PRO A 287 -24.49 -7.52 31.64
CA PRO A 287 -24.79 -8.12 32.94
C PRO A 287 -25.33 -9.55 32.78
N SER A 288 -24.94 -10.48 33.65
CA SER A 288 -25.43 -11.87 33.60
C SER A 288 -26.91 -11.94 34.00
N SER A 289 -27.74 -12.59 33.18
CA SER A 289 -29.21 -12.63 33.31
C SER A 289 -29.74 -13.59 34.39
N SER A 290 -28.89 -14.05 35.32
CA SER A 290 -29.23 -15.15 36.26
C SER A 290 -29.14 -14.79 37.75
N GLY A 291 -29.07 -13.52 38.14
CA GLY A 291 -28.94 -13.09 39.54
C GLY A 291 -30.08 -12.20 40.03
N THR A 292 -30.36 -12.24 41.34
CA THR A 292 -31.24 -11.25 41.99
C THR A 292 -30.62 -9.85 41.90
N ALA A 293 -31.45 -8.80 41.93
CA ALA A 293 -31.10 -7.41 41.62
C ALA A 293 -29.93 -6.79 42.45
N ALA A 294 -29.41 -7.49 43.45
CA ALA A 294 -28.27 -7.05 44.27
C ALA A 294 -26.89 -7.47 43.72
N GLU A 295 -26.80 -8.40 42.74
CA GLU A 295 -25.51 -8.97 42.29
C GLU A 295 -25.38 -9.10 40.76
N ILE A 296 -25.99 -8.22 39.98
CA ILE A 296 -25.80 -8.26 38.52
C ILE A 296 -24.44 -7.63 38.18
N THR A 297 -23.37 -8.43 38.17
CA THR A 297 -21.99 -7.97 37.94
C THR A 297 -21.52 -8.38 36.54
N SER A 298 -21.02 -7.42 35.74
CA SER A 298 -20.47 -7.71 34.40
C SER A 298 -19.05 -8.31 34.47
N LEU A 299 -18.56 -8.89 33.37
CA LEU A 299 -17.17 -9.39 33.30
C LEU A 299 -16.17 -8.25 33.50
N ALA A 300 -16.37 -7.10 32.86
CA ALA A 300 -15.51 -5.92 33.02
C ALA A 300 -15.50 -5.38 34.45
N GLN A 301 -16.67 -5.34 35.11
CA GLN A 301 -16.77 -4.95 36.53
C GLN A 301 -16.03 -5.94 37.44
N SER A 302 -16.14 -7.24 37.15
CA SER A 302 -15.47 -8.30 37.91
C SER A 302 -13.95 -8.22 37.77
N VAL A 303 -13.45 -7.99 36.56
CA VAL A 303 -12.01 -7.78 36.30
C VAL A 303 -11.53 -6.51 37.02
N ALA A 304 -12.28 -5.41 36.95
CA ALA A 304 -11.96 -4.19 37.66
C ALA A 304 -11.85 -4.42 39.18
N LYS A 305 -12.83 -5.12 39.77
CA LYS A 305 -12.81 -5.47 41.19
C LYS A 305 -11.58 -6.27 41.57
N ARG A 306 -11.22 -7.31 40.79
CA ARG A 306 -10.04 -8.12 41.05
C ARG A 306 -8.74 -7.32 40.96
N LEU A 307 -8.62 -6.42 39.98
CA LEU A 307 -7.44 -5.54 39.87
C LEU A 307 -7.33 -4.59 41.08
N TYR A 308 -8.43 -3.96 41.48
CA TYR A 308 -8.40 -3.02 42.62
C TYR A 308 -8.20 -3.72 43.98
N ASP A 309 -8.81 -4.90 44.18
CA ASP A 309 -8.66 -5.71 45.40
C ASP A 309 -7.23 -6.28 45.53
N SER A 310 -6.66 -6.79 44.43
CA SER A 310 -5.28 -7.34 44.43
C SER A 310 -4.20 -6.27 44.56
N GLY A 311 -4.48 -5.04 44.12
CA GLY A 311 -3.62 -3.88 44.30
C GLY A 311 -3.84 -3.12 45.61
N ASN A 312 -4.80 -3.50 46.46
CA ASN A 312 -5.23 -2.73 47.64
C ASN A 312 -5.45 -1.23 47.34
N GLY A 313 -6.03 -0.92 46.18
CA GLY A 313 -6.24 0.46 45.71
C GLY A 313 -5.01 1.18 45.12
N THR A 314 -3.88 0.49 44.89
CA THR A 314 -2.67 1.09 44.26
C THR A 314 -2.67 1.02 42.72
N ILE A 315 -3.58 0.24 42.12
CA ILE A 315 -3.79 0.18 40.67
C ILE A 315 -4.81 1.25 40.28
N ASN A 316 -4.33 2.36 39.70
CA ASN A 316 -5.16 3.54 39.38
C ASN A 316 -5.63 3.58 37.91
N ALA A 317 -5.64 2.45 37.21
CA ALA A 317 -6.09 2.40 35.82
C ALA A 317 -7.60 2.18 35.68
N GLU A 318 -8.25 3.01 34.85
CA GLU A 318 -9.65 2.82 34.48
C GLU A 318 -9.83 1.51 33.68
N VAL A 319 -10.84 0.72 34.01
CA VAL A 319 -11.20 -0.50 33.25
C VAL A 319 -12.45 -0.24 32.43
N THR A 320 -12.46 -0.62 31.15
CA THR A 320 -13.61 -0.37 30.27
C THR A 320 -14.12 -1.62 29.58
N GLY A 321 -15.44 -1.83 29.59
CA GLY A 321 -16.15 -2.87 28.84
C GLY A 321 -17.26 -2.29 27.95
N ARG A 322 -17.94 -3.16 27.19
CA ARG A 322 -19.08 -2.79 26.32
C ARG A 322 -20.24 -3.77 26.44
N THR A 323 -21.47 -3.26 26.36
CA THR A 323 -22.70 -4.05 26.54
C THR A 323 -23.13 -4.81 25.29
N THR A 324 -22.65 -4.42 24.10
CA THR A 324 -23.03 -5.03 22.81
C THR A 324 -21.81 -5.49 21.99
N GLN A 325 -22.07 -5.95 20.76
CA GLN A 325 -21.04 -6.37 19.83
C GLN A 325 -20.13 -5.20 19.42
N ILE A 326 -18.84 -5.51 19.32
CA ILE A 326 -17.79 -4.55 18.98
C ILE A 326 -17.05 -5.04 17.74
N GLU A 327 -16.79 -4.12 16.82
CA GLU A 327 -15.87 -4.33 15.71
C GLU A 327 -14.63 -3.47 15.90
N VAL A 328 -13.46 -4.07 15.68
CA VAL A 328 -12.20 -3.33 15.57
C VAL A 328 -11.94 -3.14 14.09
N ASN A 329 -12.17 -1.92 13.60
CA ASN A 329 -11.99 -1.59 12.19
C ASN A 329 -10.50 -1.63 11.82
N ALA A 330 -10.18 -1.72 10.52
CA ALA A 330 -8.80 -1.79 10.03
C ALA A 330 -7.91 -0.61 10.48
N ASP A 331 -8.49 0.56 10.76
CA ASP A 331 -7.80 1.75 11.28
C ASP A 331 -7.59 1.74 12.83
N GLY A 332 -7.97 0.65 13.49
CA GLY A 332 -7.91 0.46 14.95
C GLY A 332 -8.94 1.26 15.73
N THR A 333 -9.91 1.89 15.08
CA THR A 333 -11.12 2.39 15.75
C THR A 333 -12.00 1.23 16.19
N LYS A 334 -12.83 1.48 17.20
CA LYS A 334 -13.69 0.48 17.83
C LYS A 334 -15.13 0.94 17.68
N THR A 335 -15.89 0.29 16.81
CA THR A 335 -17.31 0.58 16.54
C THR A 335 -18.19 -0.37 17.34
N MET A 336 -19.34 0.09 17.81
CA MET A 336 -20.37 -0.80 18.35
C MET A 336 -21.43 -1.02 17.27
N LEU A 337 -21.71 -2.28 16.95
CA LEU A 337 -22.56 -2.67 15.81
C LEU A 337 -24.05 -2.40 16.07
N THR A 338 -24.46 -2.36 17.33
CA THR A 338 -25.83 -2.07 17.80
C THR A 338 -25.76 -1.18 19.04
N GLY A 339 -26.78 -0.33 19.25
CA GLY A 339 -26.91 0.76 20.24
C GLY A 339 -26.51 0.50 21.70
N GLY A 340 -25.25 0.11 21.91
CA GLY A 340 -24.68 -0.26 23.18
C GLY A 340 -23.95 0.87 23.85
N THR A 341 -23.64 0.64 25.11
CA THR A 341 -22.96 1.58 25.99
C THR A 341 -21.56 1.09 26.31
N LYS A 342 -20.66 2.04 26.55
CA LYS A 342 -19.34 1.78 27.10
C LYS A 342 -19.33 2.21 28.56
N THR A 343 -19.08 1.27 29.47
CA THR A 343 -18.89 1.59 30.89
C THR A 343 -17.41 1.74 31.20
N VAL A 344 -17.09 2.72 32.05
CA VAL A 344 -15.76 2.97 32.60
C VAL A 344 -15.84 2.74 34.10
N TYR A 345 -15.06 1.81 34.62
CA TYR A 345 -14.91 1.50 36.05
C TYR A 345 -13.62 2.13 36.57
N SER A 346 -13.69 2.85 37.68
CA SER A 346 -12.54 3.46 38.36
C SER A 346 -12.64 3.25 39.87
N TRP A 347 -11.51 3.33 40.57
CA TRP A 347 -11.48 3.32 42.03
C TRP A 347 -11.70 4.75 42.56
N ASP A 348 -12.63 4.92 43.50
CA ASP A 348 -12.85 6.17 44.23
C ASP A 348 -12.22 6.03 45.62
N THR A 349 -11.10 6.75 45.83
CA THR A 349 -10.33 6.71 47.07
C THR A 349 -11.10 7.27 48.26
N ASP A 350 -11.97 8.25 48.04
CA ASP A 350 -12.73 8.92 49.11
C ASP A 350 -13.89 8.04 49.59
N LYS A 351 -14.49 7.27 48.67
CA LYS A 351 -15.55 6.31 48.99
C LYS A 351 -15.04 4.91 49.34
N GLY A 352 -13.75 4.63 49.10
CA GLY A 352 -13.14 3.33 49.36
C GLY A 352 -13.75 2.19 48.53
N GLY A 353 -14.12 2.47 47.28
CA GLY A 353 -14.84 1.50 46.45
C GLY A 353 -14.87 1.83 44.95
N ILE A 354 -15.40 0.91 44.16
CA ILE A 354 -15.50 1.04 42.70
C ILE A 354 -16.66 1.96 42.34
N VAL A 355 -16.39 2.92 41.46
CA VAL A 355 -17.42 3.74 40.81
C VAL A 355 -17.42 3.45 39.30
N SER A 356 -18.57 3.66 38.66
CA SER A 356 -18.71 3.48 37.22
C SER A 356 -19.39 4.67 36.55
N ILE A 357 -18.99 4.95 35.31
CA ILE A 357 -19.62 5.95 34.44
C ILE A 357 -19.99 5.26 33.14
N VAL A 358 -21.27 5.28 32.79
CA VAL A 358 -21.78 4.81 31.51
C VAL A 358 -21.65 5.94 30.49
N LYS A 359 -21.07 5.65 29.32
CA LYS A 359 -20.91 6.59 28.21
C LYS A 359 -21.53 6.00 26.95
N ASP A 360 -22.26 6.83 26.21
CA ASP A 360 -22.77 6.44 24.90
C ASP A 360 -21.63 6.24 23.88
N ALA A 361 -21.92 5.44 22.86
CA ALA A 361 -20.99 5.13 21.79
C ALA A 361 -20.49 6.40 21.10
N LYS A 362 -19.18 6.54 20.88
CA LYS A 362 -18.65 7.62 20.03
C LYS A 362 -19.02 7.46 18.54
N ARG A 363 -19.48 6.27 18.14
CA ARG A 363 -20.03 5.92 16.82
C ARG A 363 -20.96 4.71 16.99
N THR A 364 -22.23 4.97 17.18
CA THR A 364 -23.33 4.10 16.74
C THR A 364 -23.62 4.42 15.28
N SER A 365 -24.22 3.48 14.54
CA SER A 365 -24.99 3.84 13.35
C SER A 365 -25.86 5.07 13.69
N LEU A 366 -25.81 6.09 12.83
CA LEU A 366 -26.45 7.40 13.02
C LEU A 366 -27.95 7.25 13.32
N ASN A 367 -28.30 7.11 14.59
CA ASN A 367 -29.59 7.53 15.10
C ASN A 367 -29.36 8.92 15.68
N LEU A 368 -29.93 9.91 14.99
CA LEU A 368 -29.97 11.31 15.38
C LEU A 368 -30.58 11.40 16.79
N GLU A 369 -29.88 12.05 17.73
CA GLU A 369 -30.58 12.62 18.90
C GLU A 369 -31.55 13.70 18.38
N ASN A 370 -32.77 13.74 18.92
CA ASN A 370 -33.82 14.62 18.44
C ASN A 370 -33.43 16.11 18.67
N PRO A 371 -33.30 16.93 17.60
CA PRO A 371 -32.87 18.33 17.70
C PRO A 371 -33.94 19.27 18.31
N LEU A 372 -35.13 18.77 18.64
CA LEU A 372 -36.23 19.55 19.24
C LEU A 372 -36.09 19.75 20.76
N GLY A 373 -34.99 19.26 21.37
CA GLY A 373 -34.62 19.48 22.77
C GLY A 373 -35.07 18.36 23.73
N LYS A 374 -34.60 18.44 24.99
CA LYS A 374 -34.92 17.48 26.05
C LYS A 374 -36.26 17.81 26.70
N PHE A 375 -37.09 16.80 26.94
CA PHE A 375 -38.43 16.94 27.51
C PHE A 375 -38.45 16.78 29.05
N ASP A 376 -37.28 16.82 29.71
CA ASP A 376 -37.10 16.49 31.13
C ASP A 376 -38.01 17.31 32.07
N GLU A 377 -38.14 18.62 31.84
CA GLU A 377 -38.97 19.50 32.68
C GLU A 377 -40.48 19.24 32.49
N GLN A 378 -40.87 18.89 31.27
CA GLN A 378 -42.25 18.63 30.86
C GLN A 378 -42.67 17.25 31.35
N LEU A 379 -41.79 16.25 31.27
CA LEU A 379 -41.99 14.94 31.87
C LEU A 379 -42.14 15.05 33.39
N LYS A 380 -41.35 15.90 34.05
CA LYS A 380 -41.49 16.19 35.47
C LYS A 380 -42.83 16.87 35.80
N LEU A 381 -43.25 17.85 35.00
CA LEU A 381 -44.56 18.50 35.14
C LEU A 381 -45.72 17.50 34.97
N VAL A 382 -45.62 16.58 34.01
CA VAL A 382 -46.60 15.50 33.80
C VAL A 382 -46.64 14.55 34.99
N ASP A 383 -45.49 14.16 35.54
CA ASP A 383 -45.41 13.33 36.75
C ASP A 383 -45.99 14.01 37.99
N GLU A 384 -45.75 15.31 38.17
CA GLU A 384 -46.39 16.10 39.22
C GLU A 384 -47.92 16.15 39.07
N MET A 385 -48.41 16.26 37.83
CA MET A 385 -49.85 16.23 37.55
C MET A 385 -50.44 14.88 37.90
N ILE A 386 -49.83 13.77 37.47
CA ILE A 386 -50.27 12.39 37.78
C ILE A 386 -50.34 12.18 39.31
N ASN A 387 -49.28 12.56 40.04
CA ASN A 387 -49.20 12.38 41.49
C ASN A 387 -50.20 13.27 42.27
N SER A 388 -50.66 14.37 41.68
CA SER A 388 -51.59 15.30 42.34
C SER A 388 -53.07 14.99 42.05
N LEU A 389 -53.37 14.04 41.16
CA LEU A 389 -54.75 13.71 40.74
C LEU A 389 -55.66 13.32 41.90
N ASP A 390 -55.15 12.57 42.89
CA ASP A 390 -55.88 12.18 44.11
C ASP A 390 -56.40 13.36 44.92
N THR A 391 -55.71 14.50 44.82
CA THR A 391 -56.05 15.74 45.56
C THR A 391 -56.82 16.74 44.72
N LEU A 392 -56.63 16.72 43.39
CA LEU A 392 -57.16 17.72 42.46
C LEU A 392 -58.52 17.34 41.86
N VAL A 393 -58.80 16.04 41.70
CA VAL A 393 -60.03 15.56 41.03
C VAL A 393 -60.83 14.68 41.98
N LYS A 394 -62.00 15.17 42.43
CA LYS A 394 -62.87 14.45 43.38
C LYS A 394 -63.80 13.42 42.74
N ASP A 395 -64.01 13.53 41.43
CA ASP A 395 -64.83 12.60 40.66
C ASP A 395 -63.98 11.44 40.15
N GLU A 396 -64.28 10.22 40.62
CA GLU A 396 -63.49 9.02 40.30
C GLU A 396 -63.46 8.68 38.80
N GLU A 397 -64.52 9.00 38.04
CA GLU A 397 -64.54 8.73 36.61
C GLU A 397 -63.68 9.73 35.83
N LYS A 398 -63.75 11.02 36.18
CA LYS A 398 -62.89 12.07 35.61
C LYS A 398 -61.43 11.89 35.99
N LYS A 399 -61.17 11.44 37.22
CA LYS A 399 -59.84 11.15 37.73
C LYS A 399 -59.18 10.02 36.94
N ARG A 400 -59.91 8.91 36.71
CA ARG A 400 -59.42 7.81 35.87
C ARG A 400 -59.11 8.27 34.45
N LYS A 401 -60.01 9.02 33.80
CA LYS A 401 -59.78 9.56 32.45
C LYS A 401 -58.55 10.47 32.39
N SER A 402 -58.36 11.32 33.39
CA SER A 402 -57.20 12.23 33.49
C SER A 402 -55.89 11.46 33.71
N HIS A 403 -55.93 10.40 34.51
CA HIS A 403 -54.78 9.52 34.73
C HIS A 403 -54.35 8.81 33.44
N ASP A 404 -55.31 8.23 32.71
CA ASP A 404 -55.05 7.52 31.45
C ASP A 404 -54.45 8.46 30.39
N PHE A 405 -55.02 9.66 30.25
CA PHE A 405 -54.50 10.69 29.36
C PHE A 405 -53.07 11.13 29.72
N LEU A 406 -52.81 11.50 30.98
CA LEU A 406 -51.49 11.98 31.40
C LEU A 406 -50.41 10.89 31.29
N THR A 407 -50.77 9.62 31.52
CA THR A 407 -49.86 8.49 31.31
C THR A 407 -49.50 8.35 29.84
N LYS A 408 -50.49 8.43 28.94
CA LYS A 408 -50.25 8.40 27.49
C LYS A 408 -49.43 9.61 27.02
N LEU A 409 -49.72 10.80 27.52
CA LEU A 409 -48.96 12.02 27.22
C LEU A 409 -47.48 11.88 27.63
N LYS A 410 -47.21 11.29 28.80
CA LYS A 410 -45.85 10.99 29.25
C LYS A 410 -45.13 10.04 28.30
N GLU A 411 -45.79 8.95 27.91
CA GLU A 411 -45.23 7.98 26.97
C GLU A 411 -44.95 8.60 25.61
N ASP A 412 -45.88 9.40 25.08
CA ASP A 412 -45.73 10.07 23.78
C ASP A 412 -44.59 11.10 23.81
N LEU A 413 -44.43 11.89 24.88
CA LEU A 413 -43.29 12.80 25.05
C LEU A 413 -41.94 12.07 25.13
N GLN A 414 -41.87 10.96 25.88
CA GLN A 414 -40.67 10.10 25.94
C GLN A 414 -40.35 9.43 24.61
N LYS A 415 -41.39 9.19 23.80
CA LYS A 415 -41.25 8.62 22.46
C LYS A 415 -40.68 9.65 21.50
N VAL A 416 -41.16 10.91 21.54
CA VAL A 416 -40.58 12.02 20.76
C VAL A 416 -39.08 12.17 21.04
N GLU A 417 -38.65 12.12 22.31
CA GLU A 417 -37.23 12.23 22.68
C GLU A 417 -36.33 11.17 22.01
N LYS A 418 -36.89 9.98 21.74
CA LYS A 418 -36.17 8.81 21.21
C LYS A 418 -36.38 8.60 19.71
N MET A 419 -37.18 9.44 19.05
CA MET A 419 -37.51 9.34 17.63
C MET A 419 -36.64 10.27 16.78
N GLY A 420 -36.46 9.91 15.50
CA GLY A 420 -35.89 10.83 14.51
C GLY A 420 -36.78 12.06 14.30
N SER A 421 -36.20 13.13 13.74
CA SER A 421 -36.83 14.46 13.58
C SER A 421 -38.19 14.42 12.87
N ASP A 422 -38.32 13.59 11.84
CA ASP A 422 -39.50 13.54 10.97
C ASP A 422 -40.71 12.93 11.68
N SER A 423 -40.52 11.83 12.39
CA SER A 423 -41.60 11.18 13.15
C SER A 423 -41.96 11.95 14.43
N SER A 424 -41.01 12.73 14.93
CA SER A 424 -41.20 13.61 16.09
C SER A 424 -42.18 14.75 15.80
N ALA A 425 -42.12 15.34 14.60
CA ALA A 425 -42.99 16.44 14.21
C ALA A 425 -44.48 16.05 14.13
N GLU A 426 -44.78 14.91 13.50
CA GLU A 426 -46.15 14.40 13.39
C GLU A 426 -46.70 14.00 14.75
N LEU A 427 -45.86 13.38 15.59
CA LEU A 427 -46.23 13.05 16.96
C LEU A 427 -46.42 14.29 17.83
N LEU A 428 -45.62 15.34 17.68
CA LEU A 428 -45.80 16.61 18.40
C LEU A 428 -47.11 17.31 18.03
N ARG A 429 -47.50 17.34 16.74
CA ARG A 429 -48.81 17.87 16.32
C ARG A 429 -49.97 17.08 16.92
N LYS A 430 -49.81 15.75 16.97
CA LYS A 430 -50.78 14.88 17.64
C LYS A 430 -50.83 15.15 19.14
N ILE A 431 -49.69 15.32 19.81
CA ILE A 431 -49.61 15.68 21.23
C ILE A 431 -50.29 17.02 21.49
N ALA A 432 -50.06 18.04 20.66
CA ALA A 432 -50.71 19.35 20.78
C ALA A 432 -52.23 19.23 20.68
N SER A 433 -52.73 18.50 19.67
CA SER A 433 -54.16 18.22 19.50
C SER A 433 -54.75 17.45 20.68
N ASP A 434 -54.07 16.40 21.15
CA ASP A 434 -54.49 15.58 22.29
C ASP A 434 -54.57 16.44 23.58
N ILE A 435 -53.65 17.40 23.76
CA ILE A 435 -53.68 18.34 24.90
C ILE A 435 -54.85 19.32 24.76
N GLU A 436 -55.08 19.89 23.57
CA GLU A 436 -56.18 20.83 23.32
C GLU A 436 -57.56 20.25 23.63
N GLU A 437 -57.80 19.01 23.20
CA GLU A 437 -59.04 18.29 23.48
C GLU A 437 -59.28 18.04 24.98
N ASN A 438 -58.22 18.11 25.80
CA ASN A 438 -58.25 17.82 27.24
C ASN A 438 -58.02 19.07 28.12
N LEU A 439 -57.90 20.28 27.54
CA LEU A 439 -57.73 21.54 28.28
C LEU A 439 -58.97 22.00 29.07
N GLU A 440 -60.12 21.36 28.90
CA GLU A 440 -61.38 21.76 29.56
C GLU A 440 -61.50 21.31 31.04
N THR A 441 -60.60 20.47 31.54
CA THR A 441 -60.57 20.06 32.96
C THR A 441 -59.90 21.13 33.84
N GLN A 442 -60.72 21.99 34.46
CA GLN A 442 -60.31 23.14 35.28
C GLN A 442 -59.25 22.85 36.37
N GLU A 443 -59.10 21.60 36.81
CA GLU A 443 -58.27 21.21 37.96
C GLU A 443 -56.77 21.00 37.62
N ILE A 444 -56.42 20.75 36.35
CA ILE A 444 -55.01 20.59 35.89
C ILE A 444 -54.63 21.53 34.73
N LYS A 445 -55.60 22.29 34.21
CA LYS A 445 -55.50 23.15 33.02
C LYS A 445 -54.25 24.03 32.96
N VAL A 446 -53.94 24.78 34.03
CA VAL A 446 -52.82 25.73 34.04
C VAL A 446 -51.46 25.04 33.84
N LYS A 447 -51.28 23.83 34.40
CA LYS A 447 -50.04 23.05 34.20
C LYS A 447 -49.99 22.42 32.82
N LEU A 448 -51.14 22.01 32.28
CA LEU A 448 -51.29 21.46 30.94
C LEU A 448 -50.99 22.51 29.85
N GLU A 449 -51.43 23.76 30.04
CA GLU A 449 -51.13 24.90 29.16
C GLU A 449 -49.61 25.14 29.03
N GLY A 450 -48.85 24.92 30.10
CA GLY A 450 -47.38 25.02 30.07
C GLY A 450 -46.73 23.95 29.17
N VAL A 451 -47.27 22.72 29.18
CA VAL A 451 -46.80 21.64 28.28
C VAL A 451 -47.25 21.88 26.84
N HIS A 452 -48.49 22.36 26.65
CA HIS A 452 -49.03 22.70 25.33
C HIS A 452 -48.22 23.80 24.64
N ASN A 453 -47.98 24.93 25.31
CA ASN A 453 -47.18 26.03 24.74
C ASN A 453 -45.76 25.58 24.37
N PHE A 454 -45.13 24.75 25.21
CA PHE A 454 -43.80 24.20 24.92
C PHE A 454 -43.78 23.32 23.67
N VAL A 455 -44.82 22.51 23.46
CA VAL A 455 -44.99 21.66 22.27
C VAL A 455 -45.31 22.53 21.05
N GLN A 456 -46.15 23.55 21.22
CA GLN A 456 -46.60 24.45 20.16
C GLN A 456 -45.45 25.32 19.62
N ASP A 457 -44.60 25.88 20.50
CA ASP A 457 -43.40 26.65 20.11
C ASP A 457 -42.45 25.83 19.22
N ARG A 458 -42.40 24.50 19.41
CA ARG A 458 -41.60 23.58 18.59
C ARG A 458 -42.27 23.23 17.26
N ILE A 459 -43.59 23.23 17.19
CA ILE A 459 -44.37 23.06 15.96
C ILE A 459 -44.27 24.34 15.09
N GLU A 460 -44.30 25.50 15.73
CA GLU A 460 -44.33 26.83 15.12
C GLU A 460 -42.94 27.43 14.87
N ASN A 461 -41.86 26.64 14.88
CA ASN A 461 -40.52 27.10 14.51
C ASN A 461 -40.26 26.91 13.00
N PRO A 462 -40.65 27.85 12.11
CA PRO A 462 -40.52 27.71 10.66
C PRO A 462 -39.07 27.58 10.17
N PHE A 463 -38.09 27.92 11.01
CA PHE A 463 -36.67 27.90 10.69
C PHE A 463 -36.07 26.49 10.70
N ILE A 464 -36.31 25.71 11.77
CA ILE A 464 -35.85 24.31 11.85
C ILE A 464 -36.54 23.46 10.77
N TYR A 465 -37.84 23.66 10.56
CA TYR A 465 -38.56 22.94 9.50
C TYR A 465 -38.05 23.28 8.10
N GLY A 466 -37.75 24.55 7.79
CA GLY A 466 -37.22 24.94 6.48
C GLY A 466 -35.86 24.31 6.17
N PHE A 467 -34.98 24.16 7.16
CA PHE A 467 -33.69 23.48 7.00
C PHE A 467 -33.79 21.95 7.01
N LEU A 468 -34.69 21.38 7.80
CA LEU A 468 -35.02 19.94 7.75
C LEU A 468 -35.60 19.57 6.37
N ASP A 469 -36.48 20.41 5.80
CA ASP A 469 -37.02 20.21 4.46
C ASP A 469 -35.92 20.32 3.39
N LYS A 470 -34.99 21.28 3.51
CA LYS A 470 -33.81 21.34 2.61
C LYS A 470 -32.89 20.13 2.75
N MET A 471 -32.68 19.61 3.96
CA MET A 471 -31.93 18.37 4.16
C MET A 471 -32.66 17.18 3.55
N LYS A 472 -33.99 17.16 3.59
CA LYS A 472 -34.85 16.12 3.03
C LYS A 472 -34.96 16.16 1.51
N GLU A 473 -35.15 17.34 0.93
CA GLU A 473 -35.17 17.58 -0.52
C GLU A 473 -33.83 17.22 -1.18
N ARG A 474 -32.73 17.36 -0.43
CA ARG A 474 -31.37 17.12 -0.90
C ARG A 474 -30.71 15.87 -0.29
N GLU A 475 -31.45 15.05 0.47
CA GLU A 475 -30.95 13.85 1.19
C GLU A 475 -30.50 12.71 0.24
N THR A 476 -30.82 12.86 -1.04
CA THR A 476 -30.70 11.83 -2.06
C THR A 476 -29.29 11.78 -2.66
N GLY A 477 -28.40 11.08 -1.97
CA GLY A 477 -27.42 10.27 -2.68
C GLY A 477 -26.19 9.87 -1.90
N SER A 478 -25.54 8.78 -2.30
CA SER A 478 -24.37 8.23 -1.60
C SER A 478 -23.03 8.85 -2.06
N ASP A 479 -23.09 9.86 -2.94
CA ASP A 479 -21.96 10.69 -3.38
C ASP A 479 -21.49 11.61 -2.24
N VAL A 480 -20.29 11.33 -1.73
CA VAL A 480 -19.69 12.04 -0.60
C VAL A 480 -19.41 13.50 -0.93
N ASP A 481 -18.96 13.80 -2.15
CA ASP A 481 -18.55 15.14 -2.54
C ASP A 481 -19.76 16.05 -2.67
N LYS A 482 -20.85 15.55 -3.27
CA LYS A 482 -22.12 16.30 -3.36
C LYS A 482 -22.76 16.53 -2.00
N ARG A 483 -22.76 15.52 -1.12
CA ARG A 483 -23.29 15.66 0.24
C ARG A 483 -22.52 16.69 1.06
N LEU A 484 -21.19 16.73 0.94
CA LEU A 484 -20.38 17.75 1.59
C LEU A 484 -20.73 19.15 1.12
N GLY A 485 -20.79 19.38 -0.20
CA GLY A 485 -21.17 20.68 -0.75
C GLY A 485 -22.54 21.15 -0.26
N MET A 486 -23.53 20.26 -0.23
CA MET A 486 -24.85 20.56 0.31
C MET A 486 -24.83 20.95 1.80
N LEU A 487 -24.11 20.20 2.63
CA LEU A 487 -24.03 20.48 4.06
C LEU A 487 -23.27 21.79 4.33
N GLU A 488 -22.26 22.10 3.53
CA GLU A 488 -21.53 23.37 3.58
C GLU A 488 -22.41 24.56 3.17
N ASP A 489 -23.27 24.40 2.16
CA ASP A 489 -24.28 25.40 1.80
C ASP A 489 -25.27 25.65 2.95
N ILE A 490 -25.82 24.57 3.53
CA ILE A 490 -26.75 24.65 4.67
C ILE A 490 -26.09 25.34 5.86
N LYS A 491 -24.83 24.98 6.18
CA LYS A 491 -24.05 25.63 7.22
C LYS A 491 -23.88 27.13 6.94
N SER A 492 -23.59 27.51 5.70
CA SER A 492 -23.37 28.90 5.31
C SER A 492 -24.65 29.74 5.45
N GLU A 493 -25.80 29.20 5.04
CA GLU A 493 -27.10 29.84 5.27
C GLU A 493 -27.42 29.96 6.77
N LEU A 494 -27.09 28.94 7.57
CA LEU A 494 -27.28 28.93 9.02
C LEU A 494 -26.41 29.99 9.71
N ASP A 495 -25.12 30.09 9.32
CA ASP A 495 -24.19 31.10 9.83
C ASP A 495 -24.71 32.52 9.49
N HIS A 496 -25.16 32.77 8.25
CA HIS A 496 -25.71 34.07 7.85
C HIS A 496 -26.96 34.45 8.65
N TYR A 497 -27.78 33.48 9.02
CA TYR A 497 -28.97 33.73 9.81
C TYR A 497 -28.64 34.04 11.29
N GLN A 498 -27.68 33.34 11.89
CA GLN A 498 -27.23 33.60 13.27
C GLN A 498 -26.63 35.01 13.41
N ASP A 499 -25.87 35.47 12.42
CA ASP A 499 -25.28 36.82 12.42
C ASP A 499 -26.32 37.94 12.41
N ASN A 500 -27.54 37.67 11.92
CA ASN A 500 -28.61 38.66 11.76
C ASN A 500 -29.70 38.59 12.86
N ASN A 501 -29.70 37.57 13.73
CA ASN A 501 -30.73 37.37 14.75
C ASN A 501 -30.10 37.02 16.12
N SER A 502 -29.80 38.03 16.93
CA SER A 502 -29.09 37.89 18.22
C SER A 502 -29.89 37.29 19.38
N GLU A 503 -31.20 37.02 19.20
CA GLU A 503 -32.12 36.60 20.27
C GLU A 503 -32.58 35.12 20.22
N GLN A 504 -32.11 34.29 19.28
CA GLN A 504 -32.54 32.89 19.21
C GLN A 504 -31.60 31.91 19.96
N GLY A 505 -32.23 31.04 20.76
CA GLY A 505 -31.64 30.21 21.82
C GLY A 505 -30.90 28.94 21.37
N SER A 506 -30.54 28.11 22.35
CA SER A 506 -29.68 26.91 22.25
C SER A 506 -30.00 25.95 21.10
N GLU A 507 -31.25 25.89 20.64
CA GLU A 507 -31.74 24.97 19.62
C GLU A 507 -31.11 25.20 18.23
N ALA A 508 -30.91 26.46 17.79
CA ALA A 508 -30.22 26.76 16.53
C ALA A 508 -28.73 26.38 16.59
N GLN A 509 -28.13 26.52 17.77
CA GLN A 509 -26.75 26.13 18.02
C GLN A 509 -26.60 24.59 18.03
N ASP A 510 -27.57 23.86 18.57
CA ASP A 510 -27.58 22.40 18.57
C ASP A 510 -27.76 21.83 17.16
N PHE A 511 -28.63 22.44 16.34
CA PHE A 511 -28.75 22.11 14.92
C PHE A 511 -27.43 22.39 14.17
N ARG A 512 -26.79 23.53 14.42
CA ARG A 512 -25.46 23.86 13.86
C ARG A 512 -24.40 22.81 14.23
N ASN A 513 -24.35 22.43 15.49
CA ASN A 513 -23.42 21.41 15.98
C ASN A 513 -23.66 20.06 15.28
N THR A 514 -24.92 19.73 14.98
CA THR A 514 -25.31 18.53 14.23
C THR A 514 -24.80 18.58 12.79
N ILE A 515 -25.02 19.68 12.07
CA ILE A 515 -24.49 19.88 10.70
C ILE A 515 -22.96 19.79 10.68
N LEU A 516 -22.28 20.42 11.64
CA LEU A 516 -20.81 20.33 11.74
C LEU A 516 -20.32 18.90 12.00
N SER A 517 -21.05 18.13 12.82
CA SER A 517 -20.75 16.73 13.06
C SER A 517 -20.89 15.90 11.78
N LEU A 518 -21.95 16.15 11.00
CA LEU A 518 -22.18 15.50 9.70
C LEU A 518 -21.08 15.84 8.69
N ILE A 519 -20.76 17.12 8.52
CA ILE A 519 -19.65 17.58 7.65
C ILE A 519 -18.37 16.84 8.01
N LYS A 520 -18.04 16.81 9.31
CA LYS A 520 -16.83 16.12 9.79
C LYS A 520 -16.86 14.62 9.50
N SER A 521 -18.02 13.98 9.58
CA SER A 521 -18.18 12.56 9.25
C SER A 521 -17.96 12.30 7.75
N TYR A 522 -18.61 13.06 6.88
CA TYR A 522 -18.44 12.92 5.43
C TYR A 522 -17.03 13.31 4.97
N GLN A 523 -16.41 14.32 5.59
CA GLN A 523 -15.00 14.66 5.34
C GLN A 523 -14.09 13.48 5.70
N ALA A 524 -14.37 12.75 6.77
CA ALA A 524 -13.59 11.55 7.11
C ALA A 524 -13.74 10.47 6.04
N SER A 525 -14.96 10.20 5.56
CA SER A 525 -15.22 9.23 4.48
C SER A 525 -14.60 9.68 3.15
N GLN A 526 -14.65 10.97 2.83
CA GLN A 526 -14.01 11.55 1.65
C GLN A 526 -12.49 11.34 1.72
N GLN A 527 -11.88 11.67 2.86
CA GLN A 527 -10.45 11.51 3.09
C GLN A 527 -10.01 10.04 3.06
N GLU A 528 -10.89 9.11 3.45
CA GLU A 528 -10.64 7.68 3.29
C GLU A 528 -10.63 7.28 1.80
N LEU A 529 -11.66 7.63 1.06
CA LEU A 529 -11.78 7.30 -0.38
C LEU A 529 -10.74 8.03 -1.24
N LEU A 530 -10.26 9.21 -0.84
CA LEU A 530 -9.18 9.93 -1.52
C LEU A 530 -7.81 9.25 -1.33
N LYS A 531 -7.63 8.44 -0.29
CA LYS A 531 -6.41 7.64 -0.10
C LYS A 531 -6.36 6.42 -1.00
N TRP A 532 -7.51 5.97 -1.50
CA TRP A 532 -7.56 4.82 -2.38
C TRP A 532 -6.69 5.05 -3.61
N LYS A 533 -6.10 3.98 -4.16
CA LYS A 533 -5.22 4.11 -5.32
C LYS A 533 -5.94 4.81 -6.48
N GLN A 534 -5.34 5.89 -6.98
CA GLN A 534 -5.86 6.66 -8.10
C GLN A 534 -5.24 6.17 -9.41
N ILE A 535 -5.92 5.27 -10.11
CA ILE A 535 -5.50 4.82 -11.43
C ILE A 535 -6.13 5.72 -12.49
N LYS A 536 -5.30 6.30 -13.36
CA LYS A 536 -5.78 7.06 -14.50
C LYS A 536 -6.49 6.12 -15.47
N VAL A 537 -7.80 6.31 -15.63
CA VAL A 537 -8.56 5.67 -16.71
C VAL A 537 -8.02 6.19 -18.03
N SER A 538 -7.67 5.27 -18.95
CA SER A 538 -7.10 5.61 -20.24
C SER A 538 -8.04 5.22 -21.38
N ASN A 539 -8.17 6.11 -22.37
CA ASN A 539 -8.91 5.83 -23.59
C ASN A 539 -7.99 5.15 -24.61
N LYS A 540 -7.72 3.86 -24.43
CA LYS A 540 -6.82 3.12 -25.34
C LYS A 540 -7.50 2.78 -26.68
N HIS A 541 -8.80 2.46 -26.66
CA HIS A 541 -9.52 2.06 -27.86
C HIS A 541 -10.85 2.81 -27.96
N GLU A 542 -10.99 3.67 -28.98
CA GLU A 542 -12.26 4.33 -29.25
C GLU A 542 -13.26 3.31 -29.81
N VAL A 543 -14.20 2.86 -28.98
CA VAL A 543 -15.27 1.94 -29.40
C VAL A 543 -16.44 2.76 -29.94
N THR A 544 -16.84 2.48 -31.19
CA THR A 544 -17.98 3.14 -31.82
C THR A 544 -19.27 2.86 -31.05
N LEU A 545 -20.01 3.93 -30.75
CA LEU A 545 -21.23 3.85 -29.96
C LEU A 545 -22.37 3.18 -30.73
N PHE A 546 -23.11 2.36 -30.01
CA PHE A 546 -24.44 1.91 -30.43
C PHE A 546 -25.42 3.07 -30.32
N SER A 547 -26.38 3.21 -31.25
CA SER A 547 -27.35 4.32 -31.22
C SER A 547 -28.26 4.36 -29.98
N ASN A 548 -28.26 3.30 -29.14
CA ASN A 548 -28.92 3.26 -27.82
C ASN A 548 -27.89 3.02 -26.69
N ASP A 549 -26.92 3.91 -26.55
CA ASP A 549 -26.59 4.69 -25.33
C ASP A 549 -26.57 3.99 -23.94
N THR A 550 -25.99 2.79 -23.81
CA THR A 550 -25.66 2.25 -22.47
C THR A 550 -24.50 3.03 -21.84
N HIS A 551 -24.72 3.57 -20.64
CA HIS A 551 -23.66 4.11 -19.78
C HIS A 551 -23.18 3.02 -18.81
N TYR A 552 -21.88 2.87 -18.66
CA TYR A 552 -21.25 1.87 -17.80
C TYR A 552 -20.86 2.54 -16.49
N VAL A 553 -21.33 2.02 -15.36
CA VAL A 553 -20.88 2.48 -14.04
C VAL A 553 -20.06 1.36 -13.44
N VAL A 554 -18.75 1.55 -13.36
CA VAL A 554 -17.81 0.64 -12.71
C VAL A 554 -17.72 1.03 -11.24
N VAL A 555 -17.99 0.08 -10.35
CA VAL A 555 -18.01 0.23 -8.90
C VAL A 555 -16.82 -0.54 -8.34
N GLN A 556 -15.76 0.18 -8.01
CA GLN A 556 -14.60 -0.38 -7.32
C GLN A 556 -14.94 -0.54 -5.83
N LEU A 557 -14.94 -1.77 -5.33
CA LEU A 557 -15.42 -2.09 -3.97
C LEU A 557 -14.31 -2.16 -2.90
N GLN A 558 -13.04 -2.17 -3.31
CA GLN A 558 -11.88 -2.30 -2.41
C GLN A 558 -10.68 -1.46 -2.89
N ASP A 559 -9.86 -1.02 -1.93
CA ASP A 559 -8.56 -0.39 -2.18
C ASP A 559 -7.46 -1.44 -2.34
N ASP A 560 -7.57 -2.25 -3.39
CA ASP A 560 -6.55 -3.22 -3.78
C ASP A 560 -5.95 -2.86 -5.14
N ASN A 561 -4.66 -3.14 -5.32
CA ASN A 561 -3.94 -2.81 -6.54
C ASN A 561 -4.56 -3.46 -7.78
N THR A 562 -4.90 -4.76 -7.67
CA THR A 562 -5.47 -5.56 -8.76
C THR A 562 -6.86 -5.04 -9.12
N VAL A 563 -7.68 -4.76 -8.10
CA VAL A 563 -9.05 -4.25 -8.31
C VAL A 563 -9.02 -2.83 -8.88
N ALA A 564 -8.15 -1.94 -8.39
CA ALA A 564 -8.04 -0.57 -8.90
C ALA A 564 -7.59 -0.54 -10.37
N GLU A 565 -6.61 -1.35 -10.75
CA GLU A 565 -6.14 -1.47 -12.13
C GLU A 565 -7.19 -2.11 -13.05
N GLY A 566 -7.86 -3.17 -12.58
CA GLY A 566 -8.96 -3.83 -13.28
C GLY A 566 -10.14 -2.90 -13.51
N SER A 567 -10.59 -2.19 -12.47
CA SER A 567 -11.69 -1.21 -12.53
C SER A 567 -11.40 -0.08 -13.50
N ALA A 568 -10.16 0.46 -13.50
CA ALA A 568 -9.77 1.48 -14.46
C ALA A 568 -9.72 0.96 -15.90
N ALA A 569 -9.25 -0.27 -16.12
CA ALA A 569 -9.25 -0.90 -17.45
C ALA A 569 -10.69 -1.17 -17.95
N LEU A 570 -11.58 -1.64 -17.07
CA LEU A 570 -13.00 -1.84 -17.36
C LEU A 570 -13.69 -0.53 -17.76
N ALA A 571 -13.42 0.56 -17.04
CA ALA A 571 -13.92 1.89 -17.38
C ALA A 571 -13.34 2.38 -18.71
N GLY A 572 -12.04 2.20 -18.93
CA GLY A 572 -11.32 2.61 -20.14
C GLY A 572 -11.82 1.93 -21.42
N LYS A 573 -12.29 0.68 -21.34
CA LYS A 573 -12.90 -0.04 -22.46
C LYS A 573 -14.08 0.70 -23.11
N HIS A 574 -14.83 1.46 -22.32
CA HIS A 574 -15.95 2.29 -22.78
C HIS A 574 -15.76 3.75 -22.36
N PHE A 575 -14.52 4.26 -22.43
CA PHE A 575 -14.07 5.53 -21.83
C PHE A 575 -15.09 6.67 -21.87
N LYS A 576 -15.64 7.01 -23.05
CA LYS A 576 -16.58 8.15 -23.22
C LYS A 576 -17.94 7.96 -22.53
N ASN A 577 -18.30 6.73 -22.21
CA ASN A 577 -19.59 6.33 -21.63
C ASN A 577 -19.41 5.55 -20.32
N SER A 578 -18.29 5.74 -19.63
CA SER A 578 -18.00 5.08 -18.36
C SER A 578 -17.91 6.11 -17.24
N THR A 579 -18.48 5.75 -16.11
CA THR A 579 -18.23 6.38 -14.82
C THR A 579 -17.56 5.33 -13.92
N LEU A 580 -16.43 5.68 -13.32
CA LEU A 580 -15.78 4.86 -12.29
C LEU A 580 -16.05 5.51 -10.93
N ILE A 581 -16.67 4.76 -10.03
CA ILE A 581 -16.85 5.17 -8.63
C ILE A 581 -16.04 4.25 -7.71
N GLN A 582 -15.53 4.82 -6.63
CA GLN A 582 -14.89 4.09 -5.53
C GLN A 582 -15.82 4.11 -4.33
N MET A 583 -16.23 2.94 -3.85
CA MET A 583 -17.30 2.80 -2.87
C MET A 583 -16.81 2.10 -1.61
N SER A 584 -17.03 2.74 -0.46
CA SER A 584 -16.74 2.18 0.86
C SER A 584 -17.71 1.06 1.23
N LYS A 585 -17.42 0.34 2.32
CA LYS A 585 -18.30 -0.74 2.83
C LYS A 585 -19.67 -0.23 3.31
N ASP A 586 -19.76 1.06 3.65
CA ASP A 586 -21.01 1.72 4.06
C ASP A 586 -21.87 2.17 2.87
N GLY A 587 -21.40 1.95 1.63
CA GLY A 587 -22.08 2.35 0.40
C GLY A 587 -21.87 3.81 0.00
N LEU A 588 -21.08 4.57 0.76
CA LEU A 588 -20.64 5.92 0.38
C LEU A 588 -19.60 5.83 -0.73
N TYR A 589 -19.69 6.70 -1.74
CA TYR A 589 -18.75 6.68 -2.85
C TYR A 589 -18.27 8.07 -3.24
N ARG A 590 -17.20 8.08 -4.03
CA ARG A 590 -16.77 9.24 -4.81
C ARG A 590 -16.59 8.86 -6.26
N VAL A 591 -16.69 9.84 -7.16
CA VAL A 591 -16.47 9.64 -8.59
C VAL A 591 -14.98 9.78 -8.88
N ALA A 592 -14.34 8.71 -9.35
CA ALA A 592 -12.92 8.71 -9.72
C ALA A 592 -12.71 9.06 -11.21
N HIS A 593 -13.69 8.80 -12.07
CA HIS A 593 -13.67 9.14 -13.50
C HIS A 593 -15.09 9.21 -14.06
N GLY A 594 -15.32 10.07 -15.06
CA GLY A 594 -16.60 10.17 -15.76
C GLY A 594 -17.55 11.20 -15.14
N LEU A 595 -18.85 11.08 -15.46
CA LEU A 595 -19.90 11.97 -14.98
C LEU A 595 -20.32 11.57 -13.55
N SER A 596 -20.86 12.49 -12.76
CA SER A 596 -21.60 12.05 -11.57
C SER A 596 -22.84 11.24 -11.98
N LEU A 597 -23.30 10.33 -11.11
CA LEU A 597 -24.44 9.47 -11.45
C LEU A 597 -25.70 10.29 -11.78
N SER A 598 -25.94 11.37 -11.06
CA SER A 598 -27.08 12.27 -11.32
C SER A 598 -26.97 13.08 -12.61
N GLU A 599 -25.82 13.06 -13.28
CA GLU A 599 -25.56 13.76 -14.55
C GLU A 599 -25.63 12.80 -15.75
N ILE A 600 -25.74 11.49 -15.50
CA ILE A 600 -25.93 10.50 -16.55
C ILE A 600 -27.30 10.77 -17.20
N PRO A 601 -27.40 10.99 -18.53
CA PRO A 601 -28.66 11.39 -19.14
C PRO A 601 -29.75 10.33 -18.93
N LYS A 602 -30.95 10.77 -18.52
CA LYS A 602 -32.09 9.89 -18.23
C LYS A 602 -32.55 8.99 -19.39
N THR A 603 -32.20 9.35 -20.63
CA THR A 603 -32.48 8.54 -21.82
C THR A 603 -31.53 7.35 -21.99
N ARG A 604 -30.51 7.23 -21.13
CA ARG A 604 -29.51 6.15 -21.19
C ARG A 604 -29.91 4.98 -20.33
N ASN A 605 -29.65 3.78 -20.86
CA ASN A 605 -29.63 2.58 -20.04
C ASN A 605 -28.33 2.53 -19.25
N VAL A 606 -28.35 1.96 -18.05
CA VAL A 606 -27.16 1.81 -17.21
C VAL A 606 -26.79 0.35 -17.03
N LYS A 607 -25.49 0.05 -17.14
CA LYS A 607 -24.92 -1.22 -16.73
C LYS A 607 -24.00 -0.99 -15.54
N LEU A 608 -24.38 -1.52 -14.38
CA LEU A 608 -23.54 -1.50 -13.19
C LEU A 608 -22.55 -2.68 -13.25
N ILE A 609 -21.28 -2.40 -12.97
CA ILE A 609 -20.20 -3.38 -12.94
C ILE A 609 -19.53 -3.28 -11.58
N PHE A 610 -19.82 -4.24 -10.70
CA PHE A 610 -19.19 -4.33 -9.38
C PHE A 610 -17.90 -5.13 -9.52
N ASP A 611 -16.78 -4.55 -9.09
CA ASP A 611 -15.45 -5.13 -9.21
C ASP A 611 -14.78 -5.24 -7.83
N GLY A 612 -14.36 -6.46 -7.49
CA GLY A 612 -13.79 -6.78 -6.19
C GLY A 612 -13.37 -8.25 -6.09
N HIS A 613 -12.60 -8.60 -5.06
CA HIS A 613 -12.21 -9.99 -4.83
C HIS A 613 -13.41 -10.84 -4.46
N GLY A 614 -13.54 -12.03 -5.04
CA GLY A 614 -14.55 -12.99 -4.60
C GLY A 614 -13.97 -13.95 -3.57
N SER A 615 -14.70 -14.20 -2.49
CA SER A 615 -14.34 -15.19 -1.46
C SER A 615 -15.47 -16.21 -1.29
N ALA A 616 -15.09 -17.45 -0.96
CA ALA A 616 -16.01 -18.54 -0.69
C ALA A 616 -15.58 -19.28 0.59
N GLU A 617 -15.26 -18.51 1.63
CA GLU A 617 -14.82 -19.05 2.92
C GLU A 617 -16.03 -19.45 3.78
N ASN A 618 -15.92 -20.57 4.50
CA ASN A 618 -16.95 -21.03 5.45
C ASN A 618 -18.38 -21.15 4.86
N LEU A 619 -18.49 -21.57 3.58
CA LEU A 619 -19.75 -21.72 2.84
C LEU A 619 -20.51 -20.40 2.58
N LYS A 620 -19.92 -19.24 2.88
CA LYS A 620 -20.46 -17.93 2.53
C LYS A 620 -19.73 -17.39 1.32
N VAL A 621 -20.48 -17.06 0.28
CA VAL A 621 -19.94 -16.43 -0.93
C VAL A 621 -20.09 -14.93 -0.79
N GLU A 622 -19.00 -14.20 -0.97
CA GLU A 622 -18.96 -12.75 -0.84
C GLU A 622 -18.18 -12.11 -2.00
N LEU A 623 -18.57 -10.89 -2.37
CA LEU A 623 -17.85 -10.02 -3.31
C LEU A 623 -17.29 -8.84 -2.53
N ALA A 624 -15.97 -8.76 -2.38
CA ALA A 624 -15.31 -7.74 -1.60
C ALA A 624 -15.86 -7.65 -0.16
N GLU A 625 -15.99 -8.82 0.50
CA GLU A 625 -16.58 -8.96 1.85
C GLU A 625 -18.03 -8.47 1.95
N ARG A 626 -18.78 -8.51 0.85
CA ARG A 626 -20.20 -8.15 0.79
C ARG A 626 -21.02 -9.35 0.36
N THR A 627 -22.09 -9.60 1.10
CA THR A 627 -23.07 -10.63 0.79
C THR A 627 -23.94 -10.22 -0.39
N SER A 628 -24.74 -11.15 -0.93
CA SER A 628 -25.73 -10.81 -1.97
C SER A 628 -26.72 -9.73 -1.51
N GLY A 629 -27.12 -9.73 -0.24
CA GLY A 629 -27.98 -8.70 0.35
C GLY A 629 -27.33 -7.31 0.43
N ASP A 630 -26.03 -7.25 0.73
CA ASP A 630 -25.27 -6.00 0.73
C ASP A 630 -25.21 -5.40 -0.67
N ILE A 631 -24.92 -6.21 -1.69
CA ILE A 631 -24.92 -5.78 -3.10
C ILE A 631 -26.32 -5.28 -3.52
N VAL A 632 -27.41 -5.94 -3.10
CA VAL A 632 -28.79 -5.47 -3.34
C VAL A 632 -28.98 -4.07 -2.75
N ASN A 633 -28.59 -3.87 -1.49
CA ASN A 633 -28.69 -2.57 -0.81
C ASN A 633 -27.87 -1.49 -1.52
N GLU A 634 -26.67 -1.82 -2.01
CA GLU A 634 -25.84 -0.91 -2.77
C GLU A 634 -26.48 -0.51 -4.11
N VAL A 635 -27.03 -1.46 -4.86
CA VAL A 635 -27.75 -1.16 -6.12
C VAL A 635 -28.98 -0.30 -5.86
N VAL A 636 -29.75 -0.58 -4.80
CA VAL A 636 -30.92 0.23 -4.39
C VAL A 636 -30.50 1.65 -4.02
N ARG A 637 -29.37 1.82 -3.33
CA ARG A 637 -28.79 3.14 -3.03
C ARG A 637 -28.39 3.87 -4.31
N LEU A 638 -27.61 3.22 -5.18
CA LEU A 638 -27.16 3.80 -6.45
C LEU A 638 -28.33 4.18 -7.37
N LYS A 639 -29.45 3.46 -7.32
CA LYS A 639 -30.66 3.80 -8.08
C LYS A 639 -31.24 5.15 -7.69
N LYS A 640 -31.11 5.58 -6.42
CA LYS A 640 -31.57 6.89 -5.93
C LYS A 640 -30.67 8.05 -6.38
N ASP A 641 -29.42 7.75 -6.73
CA ASP A 641 -28.45 8.73 -7.22
C ASP A 641 -28.52 8.94 -8.73
N LEU A 642 -29.25 8.07 -9.43
CA LEU A 642 -29.56 8.15 -10.84
C LEU A 642 -30.94 8.77 -11.04
N HIS A 643 -31.24 9.27 -12.24
CA HIS A 643 -32.61 9.65 -12.57
C HIS A 643 -33.56 8.44 -12.46
N GLU A 644 -34.77 8.67 -11.96
CA GLU A 644 -35.79 7.63 -11.73
C GLU A 644 -36.10 6.83 -13.01
N ASP A 645 -36.15 7.52 -14.16
CA ASP A 645 -36.40 6.94 -15.49
C ASP A 645 -35.27 6.01 -16.00
N VAL A 646 -34.09 5.99 -15.38
CA VAL A 646 -32.95 5.19 -15.86
C VAL A 646 -33.22 3.69 -15.69
N ILE A 647 -33.05 2.94 -16.77
CA ILE A 647 -33.24 1.48 -16.76
C ILE A 647 -31.89 0.79 -16.52
N PHE A 648 -31.83 -0.11 -15.54
CA PHE A 648 -30.70 -1.01 -15.39
C PHE A 648 -30.79 -2.15 -16.41
N GLU A 649 -29.94 -2.11 -17.43
CA GLU A 649 -29.86 -3.18 -18.43
C GLU A 649 -29.25 -4.46 -17.84
N LYS A 650 -28.25 -4.29 -16.96
CA LYS A 650 -27.53 -5.40 -16.34
C LYS A 650 -26.73 -4.96 -15.12
N ILE A 651 -26.69 -5.83 -14.12
CA ILE A 651 -25.70 -5.83 -13.04
C ILE A 651 -24.65 -6.92 -13.30
N ALA A 652 -23.37 -6.56 -13.36
CA ALA A 652 -22.28 -7.49 -13.61
C ALA A 652 -21.36 -7.56 -12.40
N LEU A 653 -21.29 -8.74 -11.76
CA LEU A 653 -20.50 -8.99 -10.55
C LEU A 653 -19.17 -9.63 -10.93
N ILE A 654 -18.08 -8.85 -10.91
CA ILE A 654 -16.71 -9.27 -11.22
C ILE A 654 -16.02 -9.62 -9.91
N GLY A 655 -15.99 -10.90 -9.60
CA GLY A 655 -15.21 -11.48 -8.53
C GLY A 655 -15.01 -12.97 -8.78
N CYS A 656 -13.93 -13.53 -8.23
CA CYS A 656 -13.58 -14.95 -8.41
C CYS A 656 -14.60 -15.86 -7.74
N ASN A 657 -14.97 -16.96 -8.39
CA ASN A 657 -15.70 -18.09 -7.78
C ASN A 657 -17.02 -17.71 -7.08
N LEU A 658 -17.74 -16.70 -7.55
CA LEU A 658 -19.02 -16.28 -6.96
C LEU A 658 -20.15 -17.31 -7.13
N GLY A 659 -19.94 -18.33 -7.96
CA GLY A 659 -20.93 -19.38 -8.22
C GLY A 659 -22.21 -18.85 -8.90
N SER A 660 -23.15 -19.76 -9.15
CA SER A 660 -24.44 -19.41 -9.78
C SER A 660 -25.39 -18.70 -8.83
N ASP A 661 -25.32 -19.07 -7.55
CA ASP A 661 -26.35 -18.75 -6.57
C ASP A 661 -26.26 -17.30 -6.12
N PHE A 662 -25.04 -16.76 -5.94
CA PHE A 662 -24.85 -15.38 -5.53
C PHE A 662 -25.55 -14.38 -6.46
N SER A 663 -25.41 -14.54 -7.79
CA SER A 663 -26.09 -13.65 -8.75
C SER A 663 -27.60 -13.90 -8.86
N ARG A 664 -28.07 -15.13 -8.57
CA ARG A 664 -29.50 -15.46 -8.50
C ARG A 664 -30.16 -14.79 -7.30
N ASP A 665 -29.48 -14.80 -6.16
CA ASP A 665 -29.95 -14.21 -4.92
C ASP A 665 -29.98 -12.69 -5.03
N VAL A 666 -28.95 -12.06 -5.63
CA VAL A 666 -28.96 -10.63 -5.96
C VAL A 666 -30.13 -10.30 -6.89
N LEU A 667 -30.35 -11.06 -7.97
CA LEU A 667 -31.48 -10.82 -8.87
C LEU A 667 -32.83 -10.86 -8.13
N THR A 668 -32.99 -11.81 -7.21
CA THR A 668 -34.23 -12.01 -6.46
C THR A 668 -34.45 -10.86 -5.48
N GLY A 669 -33.43 -10.47 -4.70
CA GLY A 669 -33.51 -9.32 -3.79
C GLY A 669 -33.72 -7.97 -4.52
N LEU A 670 -33.19 -7.82 -5.75
CA LEU A 670 -33.50 -6.63 -6.56
C LEU A 670 -34.96 -6.60 -6.99
N LYS A 671 -35.56 -7.74 -7.35
CA LYS A 671 -36.98 -7.81 -7.72
C LYS A 671 -37.89 -7.46 -6.54
N GLU A 672 -37.52 -7.83 -5.32
CA GLU A 672 -38.22 -7.45 -4.07
C GLU A 672 -38.16 -5.94 -3.80
N ASN A 673 -37.21 -5.23 -4.41
CA ASN A 673 -37.06 -3.78 -4.33
C ASN A 673 -37.51 -3.08 -5.63
N ASP A 674 -38.42 -3.70 -6.40
CA ASP A 674 -38.98 -3.17 -7.65
C ASP A 674 -37.94 -2.86 -8.76
N ILE A 675 -36.75 -3.47 -8.69
CA ILE A 675 -35.69 -3.33 -9.70
C ILE A 675 -35.66 -4.60 -10.56
N GLU A 676 -36.22 -4.50 -11.77
CA GLU A 676 -36.18 -5.59 -12.75
C GLU A 676 -35.00 -5.44 -13.71
N THR A 677 -34.08 -6.41 -13.69
CA THR A 677 -32.86 -6.38 -14.51
C THR A 677 -32.31 -7.80 -14.73
N LYS A 678 -31.09 -7.90 -15.25
CA LYS A 678 -30.34 -9.16 -15.39
C LYS A 678 -29.07 -9.08 -14.55
N VAL A 679 -28.70 -10.17 -13.89
CA VAL A 679 -27.51 -10.23 -13.02
C VAL A 679 -26.57 -11.33 -13.49
N SER A 680 -25.27 -11.05 -13.63
CA SER A 680 -24.27 -12.08 -13.94
C SER A 680 -23.16 -12.15 -12.91
N SER A 681 -22.76 -13.37 -12.55
CA SER A 681 -21.53 -13.68 -11.81
C SER A 681 -20.55 -14.48 -12.67
N ARG A 682 -19.31 -14.58 -12.18
CA ARG A 682 -18.26 -15.42 -12.76
C ARG A 682 -18.16 -16.68 -11.91
N LEU A 683 -18.14 -17.83 -12.56
CA LEU A 683 -18.20 -19.12 -11.87
C LEU A 683 -16.83 -19.59 -11.37
N TYR A 684 -15.76 -19.04 -11.94
CA TYR A 684 -14.39 -19.40 -11.60
C TYR A 684 -13.51 -18.16 -11.40
N GLY A 685 -12.18 -18.35 -11.30
CA GLY A 685 -11.22 -17.27 -11.17
C GLY A 685 -11.33 -16.29 -12.35
N VAL A 686 -11.46 -15.00 -12.07
CA VAL A 686 -11.59 -13.94 -13.07
C VAL A 686 -10.35 -13.06 -13.06
N SER A 687 -9.92 -12.63 -14.24
CA SER A 687 -8.89 -11.61 -14.41
C SER A 687 -9.36 -10.56 -15.41
N THR A 688 -8.86 -9.34 -15.28
CA THR A 688 -9.08 -8.28 -16.25
C THR A 688 -7.75 -7.94 -16.91
N ASP A 689 -7.72 -8.00 -18.23
CA ASP A 689 -6.62 -7.52 -19.05
C ASP A 689 -6.51 -6.00 -18.92
N LEU A 690 -5.36 -5.54 -18.43
CA LEU A 690 -5.10 -4.13 -18.12
C LEU A 690 -4.89 -3.27 -19.38
N ASP A 691 -4.59 -3.88 -20.51
CA ASP A 691 -4.38 -3.17 -21.76
C ASP A 691 -5.67 -2.86 -22.50
N ASN A 692 -6.66 -3.75 -22.43
CA ASN A 692 -7.87 -3.61 -23.24
C ASN A 692 -9.20 -3.75 -22.44
N GLY A 693 -9.12 -3.94 -21.11
CA GLY A 693 -10.28 -4.02 -20.22
C GLY A 693 -11.15 -5.27 -20.42
N ARG A 694 -10.59 -6.36 -20.96
CA ARG A 694 -11.31 -7.62 -21.18
C ARG A 694 -11.25 -8.49 -19.95
N SER A 695 -12.40 -9.00 -19.54
CA SER A 695 -12.45 -10.02 -18.48
C SER A 695 -12.29 -11.41 -19.08
N GLU A 696 -11.42 -12.19 -18.49
CA GLU A 696 -11.21 -13.61 -18.76
C GLU A 696 -11.56 -14.43 -17.51
N ILE A 697 -12.02 -15.66 -17.70
CA ILE A 697 -12.44 -16.53 -16.60
C ILE A 697 -11.71 -17.86 -16.78
N ASN A 698 -10.96 -18.30 -15.76
CA ASN A 698 -10.01 -19.41 -15.85
C ASN A 698 -9.06 -19.29 -17.05
N ASN A 699 -8.58 -18.07 -17.33
CA ASN A 699 -7.70 -17.75 -18.46
C ASN A 699 -8.34 -18.00 -19.84
N LEU A 700 -9.66 -18.13 -19.91
CA LEU A 700 -10.40 -18.35 -21.15
C LEU A 700 -11.29 -17.15 -21.42
N TYR A 701 -11.22 -16.66 -22.65
CA TYR A 701 -12.00 -15.50 -23.06
C TYR A 701 -13.37 -15.95 -23.58
N HIS A 702 -14.42 -15.28 -23.11
CA HIS A 702 -15.75 -15.31 -23.72
C HIS A 702 -16.41 -16.71 -23.84
N LEU A 703 -16.17 -17.59 -22.86
CA LEU A 703 -16.83 -18.91 -22.76
C LEU A 703 -18.14 -18.85 -22.00
N GLU A 704 -19.15 -19.57 -22.49
CA GLU A 704 -20.51 -19.60 -21.96
C GLU A 704 -20.56 -20.35 -20.62
N GLU A 705 -19.87 -21.49 -20.48
CA GLU A 705 -19.86 -22.26 -19.22
C GLU A 705 -19.16 -21.57 -18.03
N ASN A 706 -18.43 -20.48 -18.26
CA ASN A 706 -17.67 -19.78 -17.22
C ASN A 706 -18.44 -18.65 -16.53
N LYS A 707 -19.62 -18.31 -17.06
CA LYS A 707 -20.39 -17.15 -16.64
C LYS A 707 -21.86 -17.53 -16.65
N VAL A 708 -22.59 -17.16 -15.61
CA VAL A 708 -24.05 -17.27 -15.61
C VAL A 708 -24.66 -15.89 -15.81
N LEU A 709 -25.84 -15.84 -16.42
CA LEU A 709 -26.67 -14.64 -16.48
C LEU A 709 -28.08 -15.04 -16.07
N TRP A 710 -28.55 -14.52 -14.95
CA TRP A 710 -29.93 -14.68 -14.52
C TRP A 710 -30.78 -13.51 -14.98
N GLY A 711 -32.02 -13.81 -15.35
CA GLY A 711 -33.07 -12.82 -15.56
C GLY A 711 -34.44 -13.48 -15.42
N TYR A 712 -35.49 -12.68 -15.46
CA TYR A 712 -36.85 -13.19 -15.48
C TYR A 712 -37.30 -13.49 -16.90
N LYS A 713 -37.82 -14.69 -17.12
CA LYS A 713 -38.53 -15.10 -18.34
C LYS A 713 -39.84 -15.73 -17.93
N ASP A 714 -40.95 -15.22 -18.46
CA ASP A 714 -42.32 -15.67 -18.10
C ASP A 714 -42.58 -15.65 -16.58
N GLY A 715 -42.08 -14.62 -15.89
CA GLY A 715 -42.23 -14.44 -14.44
C GLY A 715 -41.36 -15.37 -13.58
N LYS A 716 -40.50 -16.20 -14.16
CA LYS A 716 -39.61 -17.13 -13.43
C LYS A 716 -38.15 -16.77 -13.60
N VAL A 717 -37.38 -16.91 -12.52
CA VAL A 717 -35.92 -16.78 -12.56
C VAL A 717 -35.35 -17.88 -13.46
N THR A 718 -34.68 -17.46 -14.54
CA THR A 718 -34.20 -18.34 -15.60
C THR A 718 -32.77 -17.98 -15.99
N SER A 719 -31.95 -18.99 -16.25
CA SER A 719 -30.60 -18.79 -16.81
C SER A 719 -30.73 -18.43 -18.28
N LEU A 720 -30.10 -17.33 -18.68
CA LEU A 720 -30.10 -16.79 -20.04
C LEU A 720 -28.72 -17.02 -20.68
N ASP A 721 -28.62 -16.84 -22.01
CA ASP A 721 -27.31 -16.82 -22.68
C ASP A 721 -26.39 -15.77 -22.00
N PRO A 722 -25.23 -16.17 -21.45
CA PRO A 722 -24.35 -15.32 -20.65
C PRO A 722 -23.88 -14.03 -21.36
N TYR A 723 -23.87 -14.03 -22.69
CA TYR A 723 -23.44 -12.92 -23.55
C TYR A 723 -24.56 -12.40 -24.44
N SER A 724 -25.83 -12.77 -24.19
CA SER A 724 -27.01 -12.24 -24.89
C SER A 724 -27.14 -10.71 -24.84
N ASN A 725 -26.55 -10.06 -23.84
CA ASN A 725 -26.58 -8.60 -23.70
C ASN A 725 -25.47 -7.91 -24.51
N ASP A 726 -24.58 -8.65 -25.18
CA ASP A 726 -23.66 -8.05 -26.13
C ASP A 726 -24.47 -7.60 -27.35
N ARG A 727 -24.80 -6.31 -27.39
CA ARG A 727 -25.55 -5.75 -28.52
C ARG A 727 -24.66 -5.70 -29.77
N TYR A 728 -25.24 -6.11 -30.90
CA TYR A 728 -24.64 -6.11 -32.25
C TYR A 728 -25.64 -5.48 -33.21
N HIS A 729 -25.17 -4.56 -34.06
CA HIS A 729 -26.05 -3.83 -34.98
C HIS A 729 -26.66 -4.79 -36.01
N VAL A 730 -25.87 -5.79 -36.40
CA VAL A 730 -26.21 -6.89 -37.31
C VAL A 730 -25.45 -8.14 -36.87
N VAL A 731 -26.09 -9.30 -36.97
CA VAL A 731 -25.45 -10.61 -36.92
C VAL A 731 -25.47 -11.21 -38.31
N ILE A 732 -24.28 -11.55 -38.83
CA ILE A 732 -24.13 -12.25 -40.10
C ILE A 732 -23.78 -13.71 -39.87
N SER A 733 -24.35 -14.58 -40.69
CA SER A 733 -24.06 -16.01 -40.73
C SER A 733 -23.91 -16.49 -42.17
N ILE A 734 -23.34 -17.68 -42.35
CA ILE A 734 -23.13 -18.29 -43.66
C ILE A 734 -23.98 -19.56 -43.73
N ASP A 735 -24.78 -19.71 -44.79
CA ASP A 735 -25.59 -20.91 -44.98
C ASP A 735 -24.78 -22.09 -45.54
N GLU A 736 -25.45 -23.24 -45.69
CA GLU A 736 -24.88 -24.49 -46.21
C GLU A 736 -24.29 -24.37 -47.62
N ASN A 737 -24.71 -23.36 -48.41
CA ASN A 737 -24.21 -23.10 -49.76
C ASN A 737 -23.08 -22.05 -49.77
N GLY A 738 -22.67 -21.55 -48.60
CA GLY A 738 -21.63 -20.54 -48.48
C GLY A 738 -22.11 -19.10 -48.76
N LEU A 739 -23.42 -18.84 -48.72
CA LEU A 739 -24.00 -17.52 -48.95
C LEU A 739 -24.22 -16.73 -47.65
N LEU A 740 -24.09 -15.41 -47.74
CA LEU A 740 -24.31 -14.46 -46.64
C LEU A 740 -25.79 -14.42 -46.24
N GLN A 741 -26.04 -14.58 -44.94
CA GLN A 741 -27.34 -14.45 -44.29
C GLN A 741 -27.27 -13.36 -43.21
N LEU A 742 -28.31 -12.51 -43.16
CA LEU A 742 -28.44 -11.41 -42.21
C LEU A 742 -29.59 -11.68 -41.24
N ASP A 743 -29.41 -11.38 -39.96
CA ASP A 743 -30.47 -11.51 -38.95
C ASP A 743 -31.56 -10.41 -39.04
N ARG A 744 -31.31 -9.36 -39.83
CA ARG A 744 -32.23 -8.24 -40.05
C ARG A 744 -31.89 -7.45 -41.34
N PRO A 745 -32.83 -6.61 -41.83
CA PRO A 745 -32.56 -5.63 -42.88
C PRO A 745 -31.53 -4.57 -42.45
N ILE A 746 -30.80 -3.99 -43.40
CA ILE A 746 -29.62 -3.13 -43.16
C ILE A 746 -29.71 -1.73 -43.77
N GLU A 747 -30.79 -1.43 -44.50
CA GLU A 747 -30.98 -0.21 -45.29
C GLU A 747 -31.01 1.05 -44.41
N ASP A 748 -31.51 0.94 -43.19
CA ASP A 748 -31.65 2.05 -42.23
C ASP A 748 -30.42 2.27 -41.33
N LEU A 749 -29.37 1.44 -41.48
CA LEU A 749 -28.19 1.52 -40.63
C LEU A 749 -27.32 2.73 -40.98
N LYS A 750 -26.71 3.34 -39.95
CA LYS A 750 -25.87 4.54 -40.07
C LYS A 750 -24.67 4.45 -39.12
N GLY A 751 -23.59 5.14 -39.46
CA GLY A 751 -22.38 5.22 -38.63
C GLY A 751 -21.53 3.95 -38.66
N GLY A 752 -20.58 3.84 -37.72
CA GLY A 752 -19.71 2.68 -37.60
C GLY A 752 -20.39 1.53 -36.85
N LEU A 753 -20.68 0.45 -37.57
CA LEU A 753 -21.44 -0.69 -37.08
C LEU A 753 -20.56 -1.66 -36.29
N LYS A 754 -21.13 -2.20 -35.22
CA LYS A 754 -20.63 -3.35 -34.48
C LYS A 754 -21.32 -4.62 -34.97
N VAL A 755 -20.60 -5.48 -35.68
CA VAL A 755 -21.12 -6.65 -36.39
C VAL A 755 -20.69 -7.93 -35.67
N ARG A 756 -21.60 -8.90 -35.53
CA ARG A 756 -21.24 -10.26 -35.11
C ARG A 756 -21.20 -11.18 -36.31
N VAL A 757 -20.20 -12.04 -36.39
CA VAL A 757 -20.05 -13.04 -37.46
C VAL A 757 -20.11 -14.42 -36.82
N LYS A 758 -21.01 -15.29 -37.29
CA LYS A 758 -20.95 -16.74 -37.00
C LYS A 758 -20.12 -17.39 -38.10
N ALA A 759 -18.88 -17.72 -37.78
CA ALA A 759 -17.91 -18.18 -38.79
C ALA A 759 -18.15 -19.63 -39.22
N VAL A 760 -17.80 -19.91 -40.47
CA VAL A 760 -17.50 -21.26 -40.97
C VAL A 760 -16.01 -21.30 -41.33
N GLY A 761 -15.60 -21.99 -42.39
CA GLY A 761 -14.24 -21.87 -42.95
C GLY A 761 -13.81 -20.41 -43.17
N SER A 762 -12.52 -20.14 -42.96
CA SER A 762 -11.95 -18.78 -43.03
C SER A 762 -12.20 -18.12 -44.39
N GLU A 763 -12.01 -18.83 -45.51
CA GLU A 763 -12.23 -18.28 -46.85
C GLU A 763 -13.67 -17.84 -47.09
N GLN A 764 -14.65 -18.70 -46.77
CA GLN A 764 -16.07 -18.39 -46.92
C GLN A 764 -16.49 -17.23 -46.01
N THR A 765 -15.92 -17.19 -44.80
CA THR A 765 -16.22 -16.12 -43.84
C THR A 765 -15.65 -14.78 -44.29
N LEU A 766 -14.41 -14.74 -44.80
CA LEU A 766 -13.82 -13.52 -45.38
C LEU A 766 -14.68 -13.01 -46.55
N LYS A 767 -15.10 -13.92 -47.45
CA LYS A 767 -16.00 -13.57 -48.56
C LYS A 767 -17.33 -12.99 -48.07
N ALA A 768 -17.95 -13.60 -47.05
CA ALA A 768 -19.21 -13.11 -46.49
C ALA A 768 -19.07 -11.72 -45.84
N ILE A 769 -17.94 -11.44 -45.18
CA ILE A 769 -17.64 -10.11 -44.63
C ILE A 769 -17.46 -9.09 -45.76
N GLU A 770 -16.78 -9.46 -46.84
CA GLU A 770 -16.60 -8.60 -48.02
C GLU A 770 -17.93 -8.31 -48.72
N ASP A 771 -18.77 -9.33 -48.92
CA ASP A 771 -20.10 -9.20 -49.51
C ASP A 771 -21.02 -8.34 -48.64
N PHE A 772 -20.96 -8.50 -47.31
CA PHE A 772 -21.69 -7.66 -46.37
C PHE A 772 -21.25 -6.20 -46.48
N LYS A 773 -19.94 -5.93 -46.51
CA LYS A 773 -19.39 -4.58 -46.68
C LYS A 773 -19.91 -3.91 -47.95
N LYS A 774 -20.02 -4.66 -49.06
CA LYS A 774 -20.55 -4.16 -50.34
C LYS A 774 -22.05 -3.84 -50.31
N GLN A 775 -22.82 -4.49 -49.43
CA GLN A 775 -24.25 -4.28 -49.29
C GLN A 775 -24.62 -3.14 -48.31
N LEU A 776 -23.65 -2.60 -47.56
CA LEU A 776 -23.93 -1.53 -46.59
C LEU A 776 -24.39 -0.24 -47.27
N PRO A 777 -25.36 0.49 -46.68
CA PRO A 777 -25.72 1.83 -47.16
C PRO A 777 -24.54 2.78 -47.02
N THR A 778 -24.46 3.80 -47.88
CA THR A 778 -23.35 4.77 -47.93
C THR A 778 -23.17 5.57 -46.62
N SER A 779 -24.22 5.66 -45.80
CA SER A 779 -24.18 6.27 -44.46
C SER A 779 -23.62 5.36 -43.37
N ALA A 780 -23.31 4.11 -43.66
CA ALA A 780 -22.79 3.13 -42.72
C ALA A 780 -21.39 2.65 -43.10
N SER A 781 -20.63 2.26 -42.09
CA SER A 781 -19.33 1.60 -42.22
C SER A 781 -19.24 0.49 -41.18
N ILE A 782 -18.31 -0.44 -41.33
CA ILE A 782 -18.02 -1.38 -40.26
C ILE A 782 -17.04 -0.69 -39.31
N GLY A 783 -17.37 -0.62 -38.02
CA GLY A 783 -16.48 -0.07 -37.00
C GLY A 783 -15.84 -1.16 -36.14
N GLN A 784 -16.59 -2.25 -35.89
CA GLN A 784 -16.13 -3.39 -35.12
C GLN A 784 -16.72 -4.70 -35.64
N ILE A 785 -15.91 -5.75 -35.68
CA ILE A 785 -16.29 -7.11 -36.06
C ILE A 785 -15.94 -8.05 -34.91
N ASN A 786 -16.94 -8.79 -34.41
CA ASN A 786 -16.75 -9.87 -33.45
C ASN A 786 -17.10 -11.22 -34.11
N ILE A 787 -16.11 -12.08 -34.28
CA ILE A 787 -16.24 -13.36 -34.96
C ILE A 787 -16.33 -14.48 -33.92
N LYS A 788 -17.49 -15.14 -33.83
CA LYS A 788 -17.69 -16.34 -33.03
C LYS A 788 -17.31 -17.55 -33.88
N LEU A 789 -16.22 -18.21 -33.51
CA LEU A 789 -15.73 -19.42 -34.16
C LEU A 789 -16.42 -20.67 -33.59
N GLY A 790 -16.61 -21.67 -34.46
CA GLY A 790 -17.17 -22.98 -34.14
C GLY A 790 -16.13 -24.10 -34.20
N GLU A 791 -16.57 -25.35 -34.36
CA GLU A 791 -15.68 -26.52 -34.47
C GLU A 791 -15.29 -26.83 -35.93
N GLY A 792 -14.36 -27.77 -36.11
CA GLY A 792 -13.94 -28.23 -37.44
C GLY A 792 -13.29 -27.11 -38.24
N ASP A 793 -13.78 -26.87 -39.46
CA ASP A 793 -13.26 -25.83 -40.35
C ASP A 793 -13.39 -24.39 -39.81
N ALA A 794 -14.26 -24.17 -38.82
CA ALA A 794 -14.43 -22.88 -38.18
C ALA A 794 -13.42 -22.61 -37.04
N ASP A 795 -12.65 -23.62 -36.60
CA ASP A 795 -11.59 -23.45 -35.60
C ASP A 795 -10.31 -22.93 -36.28
N TRP A 796 -10.23 -21.61 -36.46
CA TRP A 796 -9.13 -20.98 -37.19
C TRP A 796 -7.79 -21.08 -36.46
N TYR A 797 -7.81 -21.18 -35.12
CA TYR A 797 -6.61 -21.39 -34.33
C TYR A 797 -6.00 -22.76 -34.67
N ALA A 798 -6.82 -23.83 -34.69
CA ALA A 798 -6.37 -25.16 -35.10
C ALA A 798 -5.84 -25.19 -36.53
N LYS A 799 -6.55 -24.52 -37.44
CA LYS A 799 -6.33 -24.64 -38.89
C LYS A 799 -5.10 -23.88 -39.38
N HIS A 800 -4.83 -22.71 -38.82
CA HIS A 800 -3.79 -21.79 -39.31
C HIS A 800 -2.61 -21.63 -38.35
N GLY A 801 -2.72 -22.16 -37.13
CA GLY A 801 -1.77 -21.88 -36.05
C GLY A 801 -1.78 -20.40 -35.63
N VAL A 802 -0.90 -20.06 -34.69
CA VAL A 802 -0.87 -18.71 -34.07
C VAL A 802 -0.60 -17.61 -35.10
N VAL A 803 0.43 -17.79 -35.94
CA VAL A 803 0.86 -16.77 -36.92
C VAL A 803 -0.21 -16.57 -38.00
N GLY A 804 -0.70 -17.64 -38.61
CA GLY A 804 -1.72 -17.53 -39.65
C GLY A 804 -3.05 -16.99 -39.11
N TYR A 805 -3.39 -17.27 -37.84
CA TYR A 805 -4.57 -16.69 -37.20
C TYR A 805 -4.43 -15.19 -36.96
N ALA A 806 -3.23 -14.71 -36.58
CA ALA A 806 -2.94 -13.28 -36.50
C ALA A 806 -3.05 -12.59 -37.88
N ASP A 807 -2.48 -13.21 -38.93
CA ASP A 807 -2.53 -12.69 -40.30
C ASP A 807 -3.98 -12.57 -40.82
N LEU A 808 -4.86 -13.49 -40.43
CA LEU A 808 -6.30 -13.38 -40.72
C LEU A 808 -6.93 -12.16 -40.05
N MET A 809 -6.61 -11.88 -38.78
CA MET A 809 -7.13 -10.70 -38.08
C MET A 809 -6.66 -9.41 -38.74
N ASP A 810 -5.39 -9.37 -39.15
CA ASP A 810 -4.82 -8.25 -39.92
C ASP A 810 -5.54 -8.05 -41.23
N THR A 811 -5.71 -9.12 -41.99
CA THR A 811 -6.38 -9.11 -43.29
C THR A 811 -7.80 -8.56 -43.16
N ILE A 812 -8.58 -9.09 -42.21
CA ILE A 812 -9.96 -8.65 -42.00
C ILE A 812 -9.99 -7.19 -41.55
N SER A 813 -9.13 -6.80 -40.59
CA SER A 813 -9.09 -5.43 -40.07
C SER A 813 -8.74 -4.42 -41.16
N GLN A 814 -7.73 -4.70 -41.98
CA GLN A 814 -7.31 -3.84 -43.10
C GLN A 814 -8.37 -3.77 -44.21
N GLN A 815 -8.95 -4.92 -44.59
CA GLN A 815 -9.99 -4.96 -45.63
C GLN A 815 -11.27 -4.23 -45.24
N THR A 816 -11.58 -4.17 -43.93
CA THR A 816 -12.82 -3.57 -43.43
C THR A 816 -12.62 -2.20 -42.77
N ASP A 817 -11.38 -1.75 -42.57
CA ASP A 817 -11.03 -0.56 -41.77
C ASP A 817 -11.69 -0.57 -40.38
N SER A 818 -11.65 -1.74 -39.72
CA SER A 818 -12.41 -2.02 -38.50
C SER A 818 -11.58 -2.64 -37.39
N ASN A 819 -12.07 -2.51 -36.15
CA ASN A 819 -11.58 -3.29 -35.02
C ASN A 819 -12.10 -4.72 -35.11
N VAL A 820 -11.21 -5.71 -35.15
CA VAL A 820 -11.59 -7.13 -35.30
C VAL A 820 -11.21 -7.91 -34.06
N LEU A 821 -12.15 -8.71 -33.58
CA LEU A 821 -11.97 -9.68 -32.50
C LEU A 821 -12.58 -11.00 -32.96
N SER A 822 -11.83 -12.09 -32.83
CA SER A 822 -12.34 -13.45 -33.01
C SER A 822 -12.12 -14.26 -31.74
N TYR A 823 -13.00 -15.22 -31.48
CA TYR A 823 -12.88 -16.12 -30.33
C TYR A 823 -13.51 -17.47 -30.59
N SER A 824 -12.88 -18.52 -30.08
CA SER A 824 -13.34 -19.90 -30.16
C SER A 824 -14.34 -20.19 -29.05
N ALA A 825 -15.59 -20.41 -29.40
CA ALA A 825 -16.65 -20.69 -28.43
C ALA A 825 -16.82 -22.18 -28.12
N SER A 826 -16.28 -23.07 -28.96
CA SER A 826 -16.40 -24.53 -28.86
C SER A 826 -15.14 -25.20 -29.44
N GLY A 827 -15.07 -26.54 -29.39
CA GLY A 827 -13.94 -27.29 -29.92
C GLY A 827 -12.70 -27.32 -29.02
N PRO A 828 -11.60 -27.93 -29.51
CA PRO A 828 -10.37 -28.14 -28.73
C PRO A 828 -9.67 -26.83 -28.33
N ASN A 829 -9.83 -25.76 -29.11
CA ASN A 829 -9.25 -24.45 -28.82
C ASN A 829 -10.24 -23.46 -28.19
N ARG A 830 -11.36 -23.93 -27.61
CA ARG A 830 -12.35 -23.07 -26.95
C ARG A 830 -11.69 -22.14 -25.93
N GLY A 831 -12.05 -20.86 -25.96
CA GLY A 831 -11.52 -19.79 -25.12
C GLY A 831 -10.28 -19.09 -25.66
N SER A 832 -9.70 -19.60 -26.76
CA SER A 832 -8.71 -18.85 -27.54
C SER A 832 -9.36 -17.67 -28.28
N TYR A 833 -8.57 -16.64 -28.53
CA TYR A 833 -9.02 -15.43 -29.20
C TYR A 833 -7.89 -14.78 -29.99
N ALA A 834 -8.26 -13.93 -30.94
CA ALA A 834 -7.32 -13.04 -31.59
C ALA A 834 -7.98 -11.69 -31.84
N TYR A 835 -7.22 -10.60 -31.73
CA TYR A 835 -7.73 -9.28 -32.07
C TYR A 835 -6.70 -8.41 -32.78
N ARG A 836 -7.22 -7.56 -33.67
CA ARG A 836 -6.49 -6.47 -34.33
C ARG A 836 -7.37 -5.24 -34.31
N TYR A 837 -6.93 -4.18 -33.63
CA TYR A 837 -7.58 -2.89 -33.72
C TYR A 837 -6.96 -2.07 -34.83
N LYS A 838 -7.79 -1.31 -35.56
CA LYS A 838 -7.38 -0.65 -36.80
C LYS A 838 -6.24 0.36 -36.62
N ASN A 839 -6.16 0.97 -35.44
CA ASN A 839 -5.17 1.99 -35.10
C ASN A 839 -3.99 1.44 -34.28
N ASP A 840 -4.03 0.16 -33.91
CA ASP A 840 -2.95 -0.44 -33.14
C ASP A 840 -1.81 -0.83 -34.07
N ASN A 841 -0.59 -0.79 -33.55
CA ASN A 841 0.60 -1.26 -34.26
C ASN A 841 0.88 -2.74 -33.97
N TYR A 842 -0.08 -3.50 -33.43
CA TYR A 842 0.09 -4.92 -33.14
C TYR A 842 -1.19 -5.74 -33.29
N THR A 843 -1.04 -7.06 -33.29
CA THR A 843 -2.10 -8.07 -33.35
C THR A 843 -1.84 -9.07 -32.25
N GLU A 844 -2.83 -9.37 -31.42
CA GLU A 844 -2.66 -10.29 -30.30
C GLU A 844 -3.46 -11.56 -30.53
N VAL A 845 -2.84 -12.69 -30.21
CA VAL A 845 -3.47 -14.02 -30.22
C VAL A 845 -3.27 -14.64 -28.83
N GLY A 846 -4.37 -14.94 -28.15
CA GLY A 846 -4.37 -15.58 -26.82
C GLY A 846 -4.94 -17.00 -26.87
N GLY A 847 -4.36 -17.92 -26.11
CA GLY A 847 -4.83 -19.31 -26.06
C GLY A 847 -4.19 -20.16 -24.95
N LYS A 848 -4.73 -21.37 -24.76
CA LYS A 848 -4.23 -22.37 -23.80
C LYS A 848 -3.43 -23.43 -24.56
N GLU A 849 -2.19 -23.69 -24.13
CA GLU A 849 -1.44 -24.87 -24.55
C GLU A 849 -1.44 -25.92 -23.43
N GLY A 850 -1.26 -27.20 -23.78
CA GLY A 850 -1.59 -28.43 -23.03
C GLY A 850 -1.03 -28.65 -21.61
N SER A 851 -0.55 -27.63 -20.90
CA SER A 851 -0.07 -27.69 -19.51
C SER A 851 -0.85 -26.82 -18.52
N GLY A 852 -1.88 -26.10 -18.98
CA GLY A 852 -2.66 -25.20 -18.10
C GLY A 852 -2.14 -23.76 -18.04
N LYS A 853 -0.98 -23.47 -18.66
CA LYS A 853 -0.44 -22.11 -18.82
C LYS A 853 -1.16 -21.36 -19.95
N LYS A 854 -1.39 -20.06 -19.75
CA LYS A 854 -1.95 -19.14 -20.75
C LYS A 854 -0.81 -18.51 -21.53
N HIS A 855 -0.86 -18.63 -22.85
CA HIS A 855 0.06 -17.90 -23.73
C HIS A 855 -0.67 -16.76 -24.45
N SER A 856 -0.02 -15.60 -24.51
CA SER A 856 -0.38 -14.53 -25.43
C SER A 856 0.78 -14.30 -26.39
N PHE A 857 0.44 -14.08 -27.66
CA PHE A 857 1.39 -13.83 -28.74
C PHE A 857 1.03 -12.49 -29.38
N VAL A 858 1.90 -11.51 -29.21
CA VAL A 858 1.72 -10.13 -29.65
C VAL A 858 2.62 -9.88 -30.86
N PHE A 859 2.02 -9.67 -32.02
CA PHE A 859 2.71 -9.44 -33.28
C PHE A 859 2.69 -7.95 -33.61
N TYR A 860 3.82 -7.27 -33.48
CA TYR A 860 3.98 -5.85 -33.77
C TYR A 860 4.35 -5.58 -35.24
N ASP A 861 3.81 -4.50 -35.78
CA ASP A 861 4.16 -3.93 -37.08
C ASP A 861 5.59 -3.33 -37.07
N SER A 862 6.08 -2.94 -35.89
CA SER A 862 7.44 -2.41 -35.69
C SER A 862 8.51 -3.50 -35.85
N LYS A 863 9.70 -3.10 -36.30
CA LYS A 863 10.84 -4.02 -36.51
C LYS A 863 11.68 -4.11 -35.24
N PHE A 864 11.90 -5.33 -34.77
CA PHE A 864 12.90 -5.64 -33.75
C PHE A 864 13.48 -7.04 -33.99
N SER A 865 14.71 -7.27 -33.53
CA SER A 865 15.55 -8.43 -33.89
C SER A 865 15.34 -9.67 -33.03
N ALA A 866 14.49 -9.59 -32.00
CA ALA A 866 14.31 -10.67 -31.04
C ALA A 866 12.82 -11.04 -30.87
N VAL A 867 12.55 -12.25 -30.36
CA VAL A 867 11.25 -12.52 -29.74
C VAL A 867 11.41 -12.21 -28.27
N ASN A 868 10.64 -11.28 -27.71
CA ASN A 868 10.79 -10.88 -26.31
C ASN A 868 9.71 -11.54 -25.45
N SER A 869 10.09 -12.00 -24.26
CA SER A 869 9.16 -12.53 -23.28
C SER A 869 9.73 -12.35 -21.88
N ASP A 870 8.87 -12.08 -20.90
CA ASP A 870 9.26 -11.98 -19.51
C ASP A 870 9.06 -13.32 -18.80
N TYR A 871 10.05 -13.72 -18.00
CA TYR A 871 9.96 -14.89 -17.14
C TYR A 871 9.62 -14.47 -15.71
N LYS A 872 8.60 -15.13 -15.17
CA LYS A 872 8.24 -15.08 -13.76
C LYS A 872 7.97 -16.50 -13.28
N LYS A 873 8.68 -16.94 -12.23
CA LYS A 873 8.54 -18.28 -11.68
C LYS A 873 7.10 -18.54 -11.25
N ASN A 874 6.58 -19.73 -11.55
CA ASN A 874 5.19 -20.14 -11.31
C ASN A 874 4.15 -19.25 -12.02
N SER A 875 4.54 -18.45 -13.02
CA SER A 875 3.57 -17.66 -13.77
C SER A 875 2.60 -18.57 -14.51
N THR A 876 1.32 -18.26 -14.36
CA THR A 876 0.22 -18.91 -15.09
C THR A 876 -0.02 -18.26 -16.45
N HIS A 877 0.63 -17.12 -16.72
CA HIS A 877 0.54 -16.37 -17.97
C HIS A 877 1.92 -16.00 -18.52
N VAL A 878 2.14 -16.21 -19.81
CA VAL A 878 3.36 -15.80 -20.51
C VAL A 878 2.98 -15.10 -21.80
N ALA A 879 3.47 -13.88 -21.99
CA ALA A 879 3.31 -13.12 -23.21
C ALA A 879 4.61 -13.15 -24.04
N TYR A 880 4.49 -13.35 -25.35
CA TYR A 880 5.60 -13.31 -26.30
C TYR A 880 5.35 -12.20 -27.31
N SER A 881 6.34 -11.35 -27.52
CA SER A 881 6.29 -10.25 -28.49
C SER A 881 7.15 -10.55 -29.71
N PHE A 882 6.56 -10.44 -30.90
CA PHE A 882 7.19 -10.71 -32.20
C PHE A 882 7.09 -9.50 -33.13
N SER A 883 8.06 -9.33 -34.02
CA SER A 883 7.91 -8.46 -35.18
C SER A 883 7.25 -9.21 -36.34
N LYS A 884 6.33 -8.57 -37.08
CA LYS A 884 5.72 -9.12 -38.30
C LYS A 884 6.68 -9.16 -39.50
N VAL A 885 7.72 -8.33 -39.51
CA VAL A 885 8.64 -8.20 -40.66
C VAL A 885 9.74 -9.26 -40.60
N PRO A 886 10.10 -9.89 -41.73
CA PRO A 886 11.14 -10.91 -41.76
C PRO A 886 12.53 -10.36 -41.42
N GLY A 887 13.16 -11.01 -40.46
CA GLY A 887 14.56 -10.93 -40.04
C GLY A 887 14.84 -12.12 -39.10
N PRO A 888 16.09 -12.55 -38.89
CA PRO A 888 16.38 -13.62 -37.94
C PRO A 888 15.88 -13.20 -36.56
N LYS A 889 14.88 -13.91 -36.03
CA LYS A 889 14.31 -13.66 -34.71
C LYS A 889 15.07 -14.53 -33.71
N VAL A 890 15.93 -13.92 -32.92
CA VAL A 890 16.60 -14.61 -31.80
C VAL A 890 15.62 -14.63 -30.62
N PRO A 891 15.16 -15.79 -30.11
CA PRO A 891 14.36 -15.82 -28.90
C PRO A 891 15.13 -15.22 -27.72
N ASN A 892 14.48 -14.31 -27.03
CA ASN A 892 15.03 -13.57 -25.90
C ASN A 892 14.04 -13.61 -24.74
N ILE A 893 14.53 -14.00 -23.56
CA ILE A 893 13.74 -14.02 -22.33
C ILE A 893 14.41 -13.15 -21.27
N THR A 894 13.65 -12.19 -20.74
CA THR A 894 14.05 -11.35 -19.61
C THR A 894 13.66 -12.03 -18.31
N LEU A 895 14.61 -12.21 -17.39
CA LEU A 895 14.36 -12.68 -16.03
C LEU A 895 14.07 -11.47 -15.13
N LEU A 896 12.79 -11.19 -14.85
CA LEU A 896 12.38 -10.03 -14.04
C LEU A 896 12.71 -10.19 -12.53
N GLU A 897 13.00 -9.07 -11.85
CA GLU A 897 13.26 -9.02 -10.40
C GLU A 897 12.03 -9.42 -9.55
N GLY A 898 12.27 -10.08 -8.41
CA GLY A 898 11.37 -9.99 -7.25
C GLY A 898 10.70 -11.26 -6.70
N LEU A 899 10.94 -12.48 -7.19
CA LEU A 899 10.30 -13.70 -6.62
C LEU A 899 11.19 -14.96 -6.74
N ASP A 900 11.47 -15.62 -5.61
CA ASP A 900 11.81 -17.05 -5.39
C ASP A 900 12.78 -17.79 -6.35
N GLY A 901 13.63 -17.10 -7.11
CA GLY A 901 14.58 -17.71 -8.04
C GLY A 901 13.93 -18.17 -9.36
N TYR A 902 14.60 -19.05 -10.12
CA TYR A 902 14.12 -19.53 -11.43
C TYR A 902 13.89 -21.05 -11.46
N SER A 903 13.14 -21.54 -12.44
CA SER A 903 13.00 -22.97 -12.74
C SER A 903 13.57 -23.28 -14.13
N LYS A 904 14.61 -24.13 -14.17
CA LYS A 904 15.23 -24.62 -15.42
C LYS A 904 14.20 -25.22 -16.37
N HIS A 905 13.27 -26.02 -15.83
CA HIS A 905 12.24 -26.69 -16.63
C HIS A 905 11.21 -25.69 -17.18
N GLU A 906 10.77 -24.72 -16.39
CA GLU A 906 9.83 -23.71 -16.90
C GLU A 906 10.44 -22.81 -17.98
N LEU A 907 11.71 -22.41 -17.80
CA LEU A 907 12.45 -21.65 -18.81
C LEU A 907 12.63 -22.46 -20.09
N LEU A 908 12.98 -23.75 -19.98
CA LEU A 908 13.07 -24.65 -21.13
C LEU A 908 11.77 -24.70 -21.92
N GLU A 909 10.63 -24.87 -21.22
CA GLU A 909 9.32 -24.89 -21.87
C GLU A 909 8.97 -23.54 -22.53
N GLN A 910 9.28 -22.41 -21.88
CA GLN A 910 9.06 -21.07 -22.46
C GLN A 910 9.90 -20.84 -23.72
N PHE A 911 11.17 -21.27 -23.73
CA PHE A 911 12.02 -21.21 -24.92
C PHE A 911 11.53 -22.15 -26.02
N LYS A 912 11.08 -23.38 -25.70
CA LYS A 912 10.50 -24.30 -26.69
C LYS A 912 9.30 -23.68 -27.40
N VAL A 913 8.39 -23.02 -26.66
CA VAL A 913 7.25 -22.32 -27.24
C VAL A 913 7.71 -21.21 -28.18
N SER A 914 8.66 -20.37 -27.74
CA SER A 914 9.19 -19.29 -28.59
C SER A 914 9.92 -19.82 -29.85
N ILE A 915 10.63 -20.94 -29.75
CA ILE A 915 11.34 -21.58 -30.88
C ILE A 915 10.34 -22.18 -31.86
N ASN A 916 9.30 -22.86 -31.36
CA ASN A 916 8.27 -23.51 -32.19
C ASN A 916 7.50 -22.50 -33.05
N ILE A 917 7.31 -21.27 -32.53
CA ILE A 917 6.59 -20.20 -33.25
C ILE A 917 7.51 -19.41 -34.19
N SER A 918 8.83 -19.54 -34.03
CA SER A 918 9.78 -18.84 -34.91
C SER A 918 9.74 -19.40 -36.32
N SER A 919 9.58 -18.52 -37.30
CA SER A 919 9.54 -18.87 -38.74
C SER A 919 10.92 -19.23 -39.33
N SER A 920 11.99 -19.22 -38.55
CA SER A 920 13.35 -19.52 -38.99
C SER A 920 14.07 -20.39 -37.96
N PRO A 921 14.99 -21.29 -38.39
CA PRO A 921 15.77 -22.11 -37.48
C PRO A 921 16.48 -21.23 -36.45
N VAL A 922 16.17 -21.46 -35.17
CA VAL A 922 16.80 -20.77 -34.06
C VAL A 922 18.15 -21.41 -33.81
N SER A 923 19.23 -20.65 -34.02
CA SER A 923 20.60 -21.09 -33.74
C SER A 923 21.15 -20.55 -32.42
N GLU A 924 20.48 -19.57 -31.84
CA GLU A 924 20.87 -18.85 -30.63
C GLU A 924 19.64 -18.44 -29.83
N ILE A 925 19.74 -18.45 -28.49
CA ILE A 925 18.79 -17.81 -27.58
C ILE A 925 19.52 -16.89 -26.59
N GLN A 926 18.81 -15.88 -26.10
CA GLN A 926 19.33 -14.86 -25.20
C GLN A 926 18.56 -14.84 -23.88
N ILE A 927 19.29 -14.67 -22.78
CA ILE A 927 18.75 -14.52 -21.43
C ILE A 927 19.22 -13.17 -20.88
N VAL A 928 18.29 -12.32 -20.46
CA VAL A 928 18.63 -11.07 -19.78
C VAL A 928 18.42 -11.22 -18.29
N THR A 929 19.45 -10.88 -17.51
CA THR A 929 19.58 -11.18 -16.09
C THR A 929 19.46 -9.91 -15.26
N GLU A 930 18.24 -9.38 -15.09
CA GLU A 930 18.00 -8.24 -14.20
C GLU A 930 18.05 -8.63 -12.71
N ASN A 931 18.26 -9.92 -12.40
CA ASN A 931 18.14 -10.46 -11.05
C ASN A 931 19.49 -10.61 -10.33
N SER A 932 19.73 -9.81 -9.29
CA SER A 932 20.94 -9.87 -8.46
C SER A 932 20.98 -11.06 -7.47
N SER A 933 20.02 -11.98 -7.51
CA SER A 933 19.83 -13.05 -6.51
C SER A 933 20.32 -14.43 -6.94
N ILE A 934 20.80 -14.59 -8.17
CA ILE A 934 21.26 -15.88 -8.73
C ILE A 934 22.80 -15.86 -8.80
N SER A 935 23.46 -16.94 -8.38
CA SER A 935 24.93 -17.00 -8.42
C SER A 935 25.47 -17.26 -9.83
N ASP A 936 26.71 -16.84 -10.11
CA ASP A 936 27.39 -17.12 -11.38
C ASP A 936 27.44 -18.62 -11.73
N ASN A 937 27.57 -19.47 -10.72
CA ASN A 937 27.58 -20.92 -10.91
C ASN A 937 26.19 -21.42 -11.33
N ASP A 938 25.12 -20.88 -10.73
CA ASP A 938 23.76 -21.22 -11.11
C ASP A 938 23.45 -20.75 -12.54
N TYR A 939 23.97 -19.59 -12.96
CA TYR A 939 23.83 -19.12 -14.35
C TYR A 939 24.60 -19.98 -15.35
N LYS A 940 25.85 -20.38 -15.02
CA LYS A 940 26.63 -21.34 -15.83
C LYS A 940 25.88 -22.66 -15.98
N ASP A 941 25.30 -23.17 -14.90
CA ASP A 941 24.52 -24.40 -14.91
C ASP A 941 23.19 -24.26 -15.67
N LEU A 942 22.58 -23.07 -15.67
CA LEU A 942 21.38 -22.76 -16.46
C LEU A 942 21.67 -22.72 -17.96
N VAL A 943 22.65 -21.92 -18.39
CA VAL A 943 22.97 -21.80 -19.82
C VAL A 943 23.43 -23.12 -20.40
N LYS A 944 24.18 -23.91 -19.61
CA LYS A 944 24.59 -25.27 -19.99
C LYS A 944 23.41 -26.23 -20.13
N PHE A 945 22.49 -26.20 -19.16
CA PHE A 945 21.27 -27.00 -19.22
C PHE A 945 20.44 -26.67 -20.46
N LEU A 946 20.16 -25.37 -20.69
CA LEU A 946 19.35 -24.94 -21.83
C LEU A 946 20.01 -25.26 -23.17
N SER A 947 21.33 -25.06 -23.31
CA SER A 947 22.05 -25.39 -24.55
C SER A 947 22.03 -26.89 -24.84
N GLY A 948 22.16 -27.72 -23.81
CA GLY A 948 22.08 -29.17 -23.92
C GLY A 948 20.69 -29.67 -24.34
N GLU A 949 19.63 -29.14 -23.73
CA GLU A 949 18.25 -29.56 -23.99
C GLU A 949 17.68 -29.01 -25.31
N LEU A 950 18.06 -27.78 -25.70
CA LEU A 950 17.56 -27.13 -26.90
C LEU A 950 18.45 -27.36 -28.13
N GLY A 951 19.72 -27.74 -27.93
CA GLY A 951 20.68 -27.91 -29.02
C GLY A 951 21.05 -26.60 -29.74
N VAL A 952 20.94 -25.46 -29.07
CA VAL A 952 21.24 -24.11 -29.60
C VAL A 952 22.32 -23.40 -28.78
N LYS A 953 22.93 -22.36 -29.34
CA LYS A 953 23.82 -21.47 -28.60
C LYS A 953 22.99 -20.68 -27.57
N VAL A 954 23.49 -20.55 -26.35
CA VAL A 954 22.84 -19.77 -25.28
C VAL A 954 23.77 -18.66 -24.86
N GLU A 955 23.24 -17.44 -24.78
CA GLU A 955 23.95 -16.24 -24.31
C GLU A 955 23.21 -15.57 -23.15
N ALA A 956 23.95 -15.07 -22.16
CA ALA A 956 23.41 -14.31 -21.04
C ALA A 956 23.95 -12.87 -21.03
N TYR A 957 23.07 -11.90 -20.73
CA TYR A 957 23.32 -10.46 -20.76
C TYR A 957 22.86 -9.80 -19.44
N GLU A 958 23.57 -8.80 -18.93
CA GLU A 958 23.20 -8.07 -17.70
C GLU A 958 22.15 -6.96 -17.93
N ASP A 959 22.10 -6.29 -19.09
CA ASP A 959 21.15 -5.21 -19.42
C ASP A 959 20.97 -5.04 -20.95
N PHE A 960 19.86 -4.40 -21.36
CA PHE A 960 19.43 -4.10 -22.74
C PHE A 960 20.08 -2.85 -23.37
N GLN A 961 20.88 -2.07 -22.63
CA GLN A 961 21.54 -0.88 -23.18
C GLN A 961 22.74 -1.30 -24.04
N ALA A 962 22.58 -1.38 -25.37
CA ALA A 962 23.72 -1.56 -26.26
C ALA A 962 24.79 -0.45 -26.04
N PRO A 963 26.10 -0.78 -26.09
CA PRO A 963 26.69 -2.02 -26.56
C PRO A 963 27.32 -2.84 -25.42
N TYR A 964 26.64 -3.85 -24.89
CA TYR A 964 27.25 -4.86 -24.03
C TYR A 964 27.33 -6.22 -24.74
N LEU A 965 28.48 -6.89 -24.59
CA LEU A 965 28.70 -8.29 -25.01
C LEU A 965 28.01 -9.22 -24.00
N PRO A 966 27.61 -10.45 -24.40
CA PRO A 966 27.09 -11.42 -23.43
C PRO A 966 28.16 -11.71 -22.39
N TRP A 967 27.82 -11.85 -21.11
CA TRP A 967 28.79 -12.17 -20.05
C TRP A 967 28.98 -13.69 -19.88
N LEU A 968 28.00 -14.50 -20.32
CA LEU A 968 28.16 -15.95 -20.53
C LEU A 968 27.74 -16.33 -21.95
N SER A 969 28.41 -17.31 -22.53
CA SER A 969 27.90 -18.04 -23.69
C SER A 969 28.32 -19.49 -23.68
N ILE A 970 27.51 -20.35 -24.31
CA ILE A 970 27.87 -21.75 -24.55
C ILE A 970 27.27 -22.21 -25.88
N LYS A 971 28.04 -22.97 -26.66
CA LYS A 971 27.54 -23.61 -27.88
C LYS A 971 27.16 -25.07 -27.59
N PRO A 972 26.26 -25.66 -28.39
CA PRO A 972 25.93 -27.07 -28.28
C PRO A 972 27.18 -27.95 -28.35
N GLY A 973 27.37 -28.80 -27.35
CA GLY A 973 28.50 -29.73 -27.27
C GLY A 973 29.76 -29.19 -26.57
N ASP A 974 29.80 -27.92 -26.16
CA ASP A 974 30.91 -27.39 -25.39
C ASP A 974 30.95 -28.00 -23.97
N LEU A 975 32.15 -28.38 -23.50
CA LEU A 975 32.33 -28.96 -22.16
C LEU A 975 32.28 -27.90 -21.03
N LYS A 976 32.64 -26.65 -21.36
CA LYS A 976 32.75 -25.52 -20.41
C LYS A 976 31.99 -24.31 -20.96
N VAL A 977 31.32 -23.58 -20.07
CA VAL A 977 30.69 -22.29 -20.40
C VAL A 977 31.79 -21.25 -20.62
N THR A 978 31.69 -20.50 -21.72
CA THR A 978 32.58 -19.36 -21.97
C THR A 978 32.08 -18.18 -21.16
N VAL A 979 32.92 -17.69 -20.25
CA VAL A 979 32.69 -16.42 -19.56
C VAL A 979 33.37 -15.36 -20.40
N HIS A 980 32.60 -14.38 -20.89
CA HIS A 980 33.17 -13.25 -21.59
C HIS A 980 33.40 -12.16 -20.57
N GLU A 981 34.62 -11.63 -20.54
CA GLU A 981 34.90 -10.45 -19.75
C GLU A 981 34.09 -9.28 -20.34
N PRO A 982 33.30 -8.55 -19.53
CA PRO A 982 32.66 -7.34 -20.01
C PRO A 982 33.73 -6.41 -20.61
N LEU A 983 33.45 -5.77 -21.76
CA LEU A 983 34.23 -4.59 -22.16
C LEU A 983 34.34 -3.67 -20.94
N PRO A 984 35.54 -3.19 -20.57
CA PRO A 984 35.81 -2.77 -19.20
C PRO A 984 34.99 -1.53 -18.84
N LEU A 985 33.85 -1.73 -18.18
CA LEU A 985 33.60 -1.02 -16.94
C LEU A 985 34.50 -1.68 -15.90
N PRO A 986 35.33 -0.91 -15.18
CA PRO A 986 36.43 -1.45 -14.40
C PRO A 986 35.93 -2.50 -13.40
N PRO A 987 36.51 -3.71 -13.39
CA PRO A 987 36.15 -4.73 -12.42
C PRO A 987 36.39 -4.19 -11.00
N HIS A 988 35.50 -4.55 -10.09
CA HIS A 988 35.71 -4.30 -8.68
C HIS A 988 36.97 -5.07 -8.24
N LEU A 989 37.93 -4.33 -7.67
CA LEU A 989 39.27 -4.77 -7.26
C LEU A 989 39.20 -5.73 -6.05
N ALA A 990 38.89 -7.01 -6.24
CA ALA A 990 38.86 -7.98 -5.14
C ALA A 990 39.57 -9.32 -5.39
N GLU A 991 39.98 -9.66 -6.61
CA GLU A 991 40.86 -10.81 -6.85
C GLU A 991 42.28 -10.34 -7.11
N THR A 992 43.08 -10.22 -6.05
CA THR A 992 44.47 -9.79 -6.14
C THR A 992 45.34 -10.95 -6.65
N GLN A 993 45.94 -10.78 -7.83
CA GLN A 993 47.10 -11.58 -8.23
C GLN A 993 48.29 -11.31 -7.27
N PRO A 994 49.15 -12.31 -6.99
CA PRO A 994 50.38 -12.11 -6.21
C PRO A 994 51.24 -10.97 -6.78
N HIS A 995 51.99 -10.29 -5.91
CA HIS A 995 52.91 -9.23 -6.36
C HIS A 995 53.96 -9.80 -7.35
N ASN A 996 54.21 -9.07 -8.45
CA ASN A 996 55.20 -9.44 -9.46
C ASN A 996 56.55 -8.72 -9.21
N ASP A 997 57.58 -9.48 -8.85
CA ASP A 997 58.94 -8.97 -8.57
C ASP A 997 59.83 -8.77 -9.82
N GLN A 998 59.23 -8.60 -11.00
CA GLN A 998 59.94 -8.34 -12.25
C GLN A 998 60.82 -7.07 -12.16
N LYS A 999 62.01 -7.13 -12.78
CA LYS A 999 62.99 -6.03 -12.71
C LYS A 999 62.53 -4.79 -13.47
N LEU A 1000 62.87 -3.59 -13.00
CA LEU A 1000 62.43 -2.31 -13.57
C LEU A 1000 62.66 -2.18 -15.07
N GLN A 1001 63.77 -2.73 -15.55
CA GLN A 1001 64.15 -2.72 -16.97
C GLN A 1001 63.15 -3.45 -17.86
N ASP A 1002 62.48 -4.47 -17.31
CA ASP A 1002 61.54 -5.34 -18.00
C ASP A 1002 60.09 -4.85 -17.85
N TRP A 1003 59.85 -3.76 -17.13
CA TRP A 1003 58.50 -3.16 -17.04
C TRP A 1003 58.15 -2.54 -18.39
N ASP A 1004 56.89 -2.59 -18.78
CA ASP A 1004 56.45 -1.88 -19.97
C ASP A 1004 56.47 -0.37 -19.74
N THR A 1005 57.09 0.38 -20.63
CA THR A 1005 56.93 1.84 -20.69
C THR A 1005 55.66 2.21 -21.46
N PRO A 1006 55.07 3.39 -21.21
CA PRO A 1006 54.00 3.90 -22.07
C PRO A 1006 54.44 3.93 -23.53
N ASN A 1007 53.57 3.47 -24.43
CA ASN A 1007 53.87 3.42 -25.85
C ASN A 1007 53.86 4.84 -26.47
N GLN A 1008 54.36 4.96 -27.70
CA GLN A 1008 54.50 6.27 -28.36
C GLN A 1008 53.15 6.98 -28.55
N GLU A 1009 52.06 6.24 -28.76
CA GLU A 1009 50.71 6.80 -28.90
C GLU A 1009 50.22 7.40 -27.57
N GLN A 1010 50.43 6.71 -26.45
CA GLN A 1010 50.11 7.19 -25.10
C GLN A 1010 50.92 8.44 -24.75
N ILE A 1011 52.22 8.45 -25.09
CA ILE A 1011 53.08 9.63 -24.92
C ILE A 1011 52.61 10.79 -25.81
N ASN A 1012 52.23 10.53 -27.06
CA ASN A 1012 51.71 11.54 -27.97
C ASN A 1012 50.38 12.12 -27.45
N LYS A 1013 49.52 11.28 -26.88
CA LYS A 1013 48.25 11.71 -26.28
C LYS A 1013 48.49 12.61 -25.07
N LEU A 1014 49.40 12.24 -24.18
CA LEU A 1014 49.79 13.09 -23.05
C LEU A 1014 50.41 14.41 -23.50
N LYS A 1015 51.30 14.39 -24.50
CA LYS A 1015 51.88 15.60 -25.10
C LYS A 1015 50.82 16.49 -25.74
N ALA A 1016 49.91 15.93 -26.53
CA ALA A 1016 48.81 16.69 -27.14
C ALA A 1016 47.90 17.31 -26.09
N GLU A 1017 47.58 16.57 -25.02
CA GLU A 1017 46.77 17.06 -23.92
C GLU A 1017 47.50 18.14 -23.10
N SER A 1018 48.84 18.08 -23.01
CA SER A 1018 49.67 19.10 -22.35
C SER A 1018 49.67 20.46 -23.05
N GLN A 1019 49.33 20.51 -24.35
CA GLN A 1019 49.22 21.76 -25.10
C GLN A 1019 47.85 22.45 -24.93
N LYS A 1020 46.88 21.79 -24.29
CA LYS A 1020 45.56 22.36 -24.03
C LYS A 1020 45.56 23.13 -22.72
N THR A 1021 44.82 24.24 -22.67
CA THR A 1021 44.60 25.00 -21.44
C THR A 1021 43.82 24.13 -20.44
N LYS A 1022 44.47 23.73 -19.35
CA LYS A 1022 43.89 22.91 -18.28
C LYS A 1022 43.96 23.64 -16.95
N PRO A 1023 43.04 23.34 -16.00
CA PRO A 1023 43.14 23.86 -14.65
C PRO A 1023 44.49 23.47 -14.03
N GLN A 1024 45.15 24.44 -13.38
CA GLN A 1024 46.38 24.16 -12.65
C GLN A 1024 46.10 23.26 -11.45
N LEU A 1025 47.12 22.51 -11.02
CA LEU A 1025 47.09 21.75 -9.78
C LEU A 1025 46.76 22.69 -8.60
N ALA A 1026 45.72 22.35 -7.83
CA ALA A 1026 45.39 23.11 -6.63
C ALA A 1026 46.51 22.92 -5.58
N ASN A 1027 47.11 24.03 -5.13
CA ASN A 1027 48.11 24.12 -4.06
C ASN A 1027 49.48 23.47 -4.34
N HIS A 1028 49.75 22.95 -5.54
CA HIS A 1028 51.02 22.33 -5.92
C HIS A 1028 51.47 22.83 -7.29
N ASP A 1029 52.78 22.95 -7.48
CA ASP A 1029 53.38 23.43 -8.73
C ASP A 1029 53.58 22.27 -9.72
N HIS A 1030 53.81 21.05 -9.21
CA HIS A 1030 54.07 19.85 -9.99
C HIS A 1030 53.56 18.58 -9.29
N GLN A 1031 53.28 17.53 -10.05
CA GLN A 1031 52.88 16.21 -9.57
C GLN A 1031 53.85 15.12 -10.06
N VAL A 1032 54.21 14.19 -9.18
CA VAL A 1032 54.98 12.99 -9.50
C VAL A 1032 54.09 11.78 -9.24
N LEU A 1033 53.82 11.00 -10.28
CA LEU A 1033 53.08 9.75 -10.19
C LEU A 1033 54.07 8.59 -10.21
N ILE A 1034 54.04 7.75 -9.19
CA ILE A 1034 54.94 6.62 -9.01
C ILE A 1034 54.15 5.34 -9.28
N GLN A 1035 54.39 4.71 -10.43
CA GLN A 1035 53.94 3.36 -10.71
C GLN A 1035 54.80 2.38 -9.91
N THR A 1036 54.17 1.59 -9.04
CA THR A 1036 54.88 0.73 -8.07
C THR A 1036 54.99 -0.73 -8.51
N GLU A 1037 54.33 -1.15 -9.58
CA GLU A 1037 54.41 -2.53 -10.08
C GLU A 1037 54.22 -2.61 -11.62
N PRO A 1038 54.71 -3.69 -12.28
CA PRO A 1038 54.61 -3.90 -13.72
C PRO A 1038 53.25 -4.49 -14.13
N ASP A 1039 52.17 -3.85 -13.70
CA ASP A 1039 50.81 -4.27 -14.05
C ASP A 1039 50.16 -3.26 -15.01
N ASP A 1040 49.41 -3.77 -15.99
CA ASP A 1040 48.79 -2.96 -17.02
C ASP A 1040 47.71 -2.01 -16.48
N ASN A 1041 46.94 -2.42 -15.47
CA ASN A 1041 45.93 -1.55 -14.84
C ASN A 1041 46.60 -0.46 -14.00
N VAL A 1042 47.70 -0.79 -13.33
CA VAL A 1042 48.50 0.19 -12.58
C VAL A 1042 49.13 1.22 -13.53
N LYS A 1043 49.69 0.75 -14.65
CA LYS A 1043 50.21 1.59 -15.74
C LYS A 1043 49.12 2.50 -16.34
N ASP A 1044 47.97 1.94 -16.69
CA ASP A 1044 46.84 2.69 -17.27
C ASP A 1044 46.25 3.72 -16.29
N SER A 1045 46.09 3.34 -15.01
CA SER A 1045 45.64 4.26 -13.95
C SER A 1045 46.62 5.42 -13.77
N THR A 1046 47.91 5.14 -13.81
CA THR A 1046 48.98 6.16 -13.75
C THR A 1046 48.90 7.11 -14.94
N LEU A 1047 48.67 6.60 -16.16
CA LEU A 1047 48.50 7.42 -17.36
C LEU A 1047 47.22 8.28 -17.33
N LYS A 1048 46.11 7.72 -16.86
CA LYS A 1048 44.83 8.44 -16.67
C LYS A 1048 44.96 9.58 -15.65
N LEU A 1049 45.70 9.36 -14.57
CA LEU A 1049 46.01 10.41 -13.60
C LEU A 1049 46.85 11.53 -14.23
N ALA A 1050 47.85 11.19 -15.05
CA ALA A 1050 48.68 12.16 -15.74
C ALA A 1050 47.90 13.04 -16.73
N LEU A 1051 46.88 12.48 -17.40
CA LEU A 1051 46.02 13.23 -18.34
C LEU A 1051 45.23 14.39 -17.72
N LYS A 1052 45.09 14.43 -16.38
CA LYS A 1052 44.41 15.54 -15.69
C LYS A 1052 45.25 16.82 -15.69
N HIS A 1053 46.56 16.68 -15.47
CA HIS A 1053 47.52 17.78 -15.43
C HIS A 1053 48.81 17.42 -16.19
N PRO A 1054 48.72 17.15 -17.51
CA PRO A 1054 49.81 16.49 -18.25
C PRO A 1054 51.05 17.37 -18.44
N ALA A 1055 50.91 18.70 -18.35
CA ALA A 1055 52.03 19.65 -18.40
C ALA A 1055 52.76 19.81 -17.05
N GLN A 1056 52.11 19.47 -15.94
CA GLN A 1056 52.64 19.59 -14.57
C GLN A 1056 52.84 18.21 -13.92
N THR A 1057 52.93 17.14 -14.72
CA THR A 1057 53.03 15.76 -14.22
C THR A 1057 54.29 15.08 -14.74
N THR A 1058 55.02 14.42 -13.84
CA THR A 1058 56.06 13.43 -14.16
C THR A 1058 55.57 12.04 -13.76
N ILE A 1059 55.75 11.04 -14.62
CA ILE A 1059 55.50 9.62 -14.31
C ILE A 1059 56.83 8.91 -14.09
N VAL A 1060 56.93 8.22 -12.97
CA VAL A 1060 58.08 7.44 -12.54
C VAL A 1060 57.65 5.99 -12.37
N GLN A 1061 58.44 5.06 -12.89
CA GLN A 1061 58.36 3.65 -12.51
C GLN A 1061 59.46 3.40 -11.48
N MET A 1062 59.12 2.76 -10.37
CA MET A 1062 60.03 2.62 -9.23
C MET A 1062 59.94 1.22 -8.63
N GLN A 1063 61.09 0.63 -8.28
CA GLN A 1063 61.21 -0.66 -7.59
C GLN A 1063 61.13 -0.54 -6.06
N LYS A 1064 61.13 -1.67 -5.35
CA LYS A 1064 61.11 -1.72 -3.89
C LYS A 1064 62.39 -1.17 -3.24
N ASP A 1065 63.53 -1.29 -3.94
CA ASP A 1065 64.82 -0.78 -3.48
C ASP A 1065 65.04 0.71 -3.78
N GLY A 1066 64.01 1.41 -4.28
CA GLY A 1066 64.06 2.82 -4.66
C GLY A 1066 64.71 3.09 -6.03
N ALA A 1067 65.19 2.07 -6.76
CA ALA A 1067 65.64 2.26 -8.12
C ALA A 1067 64.46 2.72 -9.01
N TYR A 1068 64.67 3.75 -9.82
CA TYR A 1068 63.58 4.35 -10.60
C TYR A 1068 64.00 4.79 -12.00
N ARG A 1069 63.00 4.95 -12.88
CA ARG A 1069 63.15 5.60 -14.18
C ARG A 1069 61.96 6.52 -14.46
N VAL A 1070 62.23 7.68 -15.05
CA VAL A 1070 61.20 8.62 -15.51
C VAL A 1070 60.72 8.18 -16.88
N VAL A 1071 59.42 7.89 -17.02
CA VAL A 1071 58.82 7.40 -18.28
C VAL A 1071 57.98 8.47 -18.99
N TYR A 1072 57.65 9.57 -18.32
CA TYR A 1072 57.00 10.74 -18.91
C TYR A 1072 57.25 12.00 -18.05
N GLY A 1073 57.36 13.18 -18.68
CA GLY A 1073 57.46 14.47 -17.98
C GLY A 1073 58.87 14.91 -17.58
N THR A 1074 58.95 15.96 -16.76
CA THR A 1074 60.20 16.59 -16.30
C THR A 1074 61.02 15.63 -15.44
N GLN A 1075 62.34 15.60 -15.64
CA GLN A 1075 63.25 14.80 -14.79
C GLN A 1075 63.15 15.24 -13.32
N LEU A 1076 63.17 14.30 -12.38
CA LEU A 1076 62.92 14.61 -10.96
C LEU A 1076 63.83 15.71 -10.39
N LYS A 1077 65.11 15.71 -10.79
CA LYS A 1077 66.10 16.73 -10.38
C LYS A 1077 65.79 18.15 -10.87
N ASP A 1078 64.97 18.28 -11.91
CA ASP A 1078 64.67 19.54 -12.57
C ASP A 1078 63.26 20.06 -12.17
N ILE A 1079 62.55 19.36 -11.28
CA ILE A 1079 61.27 19.80 -10.72
C ILE A 1079 61.53 20.81 -9.59
N THR A 1080 60.89 21.97 -9.67
CA THR A 1080 60.99 23.04 -8.66
C THR A 1080 59.62 23.39 -8.08
N GLY A 1081 59.57 23.84 -6.82
CA GLY A 1081 58.32 24.24 -6.15
C GLY A 1081 57.68 23.13 -5.32
N LYS A 1082 56.39 23.28 -4.98
CA LYS A 1082 55.61 22.33 -4.18
C LYS A 1082 55.22 21.12 -5.04
N VAL A 1083 55.70 19.94 -4.66
CA VAL A 1083 55.47 18.70 -5.41
C VAL A 1083 54.44 17.82 -4.73
N LYS A 1084 53.45 17.34 -5.48
CA LYS A 1084 52.50 16.29 -5.06
C LYS A 1084 53.02 14.93 -5.51
N MET A 1085 53.34 14.03 -4.57
CA MET A 1085 53.69 12.64 -4.90
C MET A 1085 52.47 11.73 -4.77
N VAL A 1086 52.28 10.80 -5.70
CA VAL A 1086 51.19 9.82 -5.68
C VAL A 1086 51.73 8.46 -6.10
N ALA A 1087 51.72 7.48 -5.18
CA ALA A 1087 52.00 6.09 -5.51
C ALA A 1087 50.76 5.39 -6.05
N VAL A 1088 50.94 4.56 -7.09
CA VAL A 1088 49.87 3.83 -7.77
C VAL A 1088 50.27 2.36 -7.84
N GLY A 1089 49.47 1.50 -7.21
CA GLY A 1089 49.62 0.04 -7.12
C GLY A 1089 48.40 -0.60 -6.46
N TYR A 1090 48.31 -1.93 -6.48
CA TYR A 1090 47.25 -2.65 -5.76
C TYR A 1090 47.53 -2.72 -4.27
N GLY A 1091 46.47 -2.60 -3.47
CA GLY A 1091 46.50 -2.99 -2.06
C GLY A 1091 46.47 -4.51 -1.93
N ARG A 1092 47.35 -5.10 -1.12
CA ARG A 1092 47.39 -6.55 -0.85
C ARG A 1092 47.65 -6.83 0.62
N GLU A 1093 47.15 -7.95 1.13
CA GLU A 1093 47.50 -8.47 2.45
C GLU A 1093 48.69 -9.44 2.32
N ALA A 1094 49.77 -9.20 3.07
CA ALA A 1094 50.91 -10.10 3.16
C ALA A 1094 50.58 -11.30 4.06
N GLU A 1095 51.42 -12.34 4.05
CA GLU A 1095 51.19 -13.57 4.83
C GLU A 1095 51.09 -13.33 6.35
N ASP A 1096 51.66 -12.24 6.85
CA ASP A 1096 51.60 -11.82 8.25
C ASP A 1096 50.37 -10.95 8.58
N GLY A 1097 49.45 -10.76 7.62
CA GLY A 1097 48.25 -9.94 7.76
C GLY A 1097 48.49 -8.43 7.56
N SER A 1098 49.73 -8.01 7.27
CA SER A 1098 50.03 -6.61 7.01
C SER A 1098 49.57 -6.16 5.62
N GLN A 1099 49.12 -4.90 5.50
CA GLN A 1099 48.65 -4.34 4.24
C GLN A 1099 49.81 -3.69 3.48
N THR A 1100 49.94 -4.01 2.20
CA THR A 1100 51.00 -3.56 1.29
C THR A 1100 50.41 -2.79 0.10
N LEU A 1101 51.17 -1.85 -0.48
CA LEU A 1101 50.81 -1.13 -1.72
C LEU A 1101 51.81 -1.47 -2.83
N GLY A 1102 51.34 -2.09 -3.90
CA GLY A 1102 52.24 -2.67 -4.91
C GLY A 1102 53.25 -3.61 -4.27
N GLY A 1103 52.80 -4.43 -3.32
CA GLY A 1103 53.63 -5.38 -2.58
C GLY A 1103 54.71 -4.76 -1.69
N ARG A 1104 54.72 -3.43 -1.49
CA ARG A 1104 55.62 -2.74 -0.53
C ARG A 1104 54.97 -2.65 0.83
N SER A 1105 55.75 -2.95 1.85
CA SER A 1105 55.45 -2.57 3.23
C SER A 1105 55.49 -1.04 3.39
N VAL A 1106 55.07 -0.56 4.56
CA VAL A 1106 55.12 0.87 4.89
C VAL A 1106 56.55 1.42 4.82
N ASP A 1107 57.54 0.63 5.27
CA ASP A 1107 58.94 1.03 5.31
C ASP A 1107 59.59 1.01 3.91
N GLU A 1108 59.12 0.16 3.01
CA GLU A 1108 59.63 0.10 1.62
C GLU A 1108 59.02 1.17 0.70
N LEU A 1109 57.89 1.76 1.08
CA LEU A 1109 57.22 2.83 0.33
C LEU A 1109 57.67 4.23 0.77
N SER A 1110 58.10 4.36 2.04
CA SER A 1110 58.58 5.61 2.65
C SER A 1110 60.05 5.85 2.32
#